data_AF-A0A2E7ML09-F1
#
_entry.id   AF-A0A2E7ML09-F1
#
_cell.length_a   1.000
_cell.length_b   1.000
_cell.length_c   1.000
_cell.angle_alpha   90.00
_cell.angle_beta   90.00
_cell.angle_gamma   90.00
#
_symmetry.space_group_name_H-M   'P 1'
#
loop_
_entity.id
_entity.type
_entity.pdbx_description
1 polymer ?
#
loop_
_entity_poly.entity_id
_entity_poly.type
_entity_poly.pdbx_seq_one_letter_code
_entity_poly.pdbx_strand_id
1 'polypeptide(L)'
;MAQDITEKEKARKEKERTRIERQFEEVKDYRDLLEAPDRFDEGFTMRTVIGVLFISLIMTPGEMYLGLVTGDGIGAAAQWVTVILFLEVAKRSFTSLKRQEIYLLVYVAGALVVREEGAFLDFLWRQYFVRSPEAEMFGVAEILPFWYVPSPDSPALAQRSFIHKDWLWPIALMIMGTIVGRISWFTSGYLLFRLTSDREQLPFPTAPMSALGSMALAEESGDEKETWKWPVFSIGAVIGGVFGAIYVGIPTITGIYGTRVELIPIPFVDFTPYFGNILPATPLGVSLHLGAVFGGLFVPFWGIIGNACGVLVHTIISPFLHAYGLMPRWNVGMDTINTQIATGIDFWRAFSIGITLAVTIISFYQLWASLGRQRASIQEYLGGEGGKNNYPTTCQHEGCNQHSEVRGYCMKHLGRGDFNVWICILLFSLTALYPIVLAKTLFPTLVGVGLLVTFCLIAFVYAPIMSFVSARLDGLIGKEISIPYINEAIIFMTGYRGVEVWFVPFPTRNYGGHAEGFRVVELVGMRFTSLLKAEVFMLPIVLGVSMMYWTFLWKLAPIPSESYPYAQLMWPLRAFDQAMFYSSTMYSKTWRAGEELDEKIVPHGEVVWSSHNLQDRYWWYWRARATREVHILDELKREYGPWSEIGYFYTDFKGRAPPQSSPDLETVKRQLQQQNMQISNNTSIGGGLREPADLPSAPRLLWPTTGAVLEGKGAINPNFRVALDLALKDSVEFNIEVDRLPTFDGTFLQRSSDMPMMYEALWEDVKYTGDGKDGDGDGLIDEEVKNYKDDDGDGLVDEDIRHPLGGKKWIIILMGATFGLIGYFTLAAFGMPIFMIWGYVQSVNGIPHGVILTFIGALLARFYFWNRFGKQQWRQYAMVLTVGFGVGMALIGMFCAALAMITKAVSSLTY
;
A
#
# COMPACT_ATOMS: atom_id res chain seq x y z
N MET A 1 -33.46 -17.25 -46.93
CA MET A 1 -32.31 -16.38 -46.62
C MET A 1 -32.58 -15.47 -45.43
N ALA A 2 -33.63 -14.65 -45.41
CA ALA A 2 -33.98 -13.82 -44.23
C ALA A 2 -34.29 -14.65 -42.96
N GLN A 3 -35.02 -15.77 -43.09
CA GLN A 3 -35.32 -16.68 -41.96
C GLN A 3 -34.07 -17.33 -41.35
N ASP A 4 -33.14 -17.78 -42.19
CA ASP A 4 -31.85 -18.39 -41.78
C ASP A 4 -30.93 -17.36 -41.09
N ILE A 5 -30.97 -16.09 -41.51
CA ILE A 5 -30.26 -14.99 -40.82
C ILE A 5 -30.88 -14.76 -39.42
N THR A 6 -32.22 -14.72 -39.30
CA THR A 6 -32.88 -14.57 -38.00
C THR A 6 -32.70 -15.77 -37.07
N GLU A 7 -32.60 -17.00 -37.58
CA GLU A 7 -32.30 -18.18 -36.75
C GLU A 7 -30.85 -18.19 -36.26
N LYS A 8 -29.90 -17.84 -37.13
CA LYS A 8 -28.48 -17.68 -36.73
C LYS A 8 -28.31 -16.57 -35.71
N GLU A 9 -29.03 -15.46 -35.84
CA GLU A 9 -29.04 -14.39 -34.83
C GLU A 9 -29.67 -14.82 -33.51
N LYS A 10 -30.77 -15.58 -33.52
CA LYS A 10 -31.38 -16.13 -32.31
C LYS A 10 -30.46 -17.12 -31.60
N ALA A 11 -29.89 -18.07 -32.33
CA ALA A 11 -28.94 -19.05 -31.79
C ALA A 11 -27.67 -18.37 -31.23
N ARG A 12 -27.21 -17.28 -31.86
CA ARG A 12 -26.10 -16.47 -31.35
C ARG A 12 -26.47 -15.75 -30.05
N LYS A 13 -27.64 -15.12 -29.99
CA LYS A 13 -28.14 -14.45 -28.77
C LYS A 13 -28.37 -15.43 -27.63
N GLU A 14 -28.86 -16.63 -27.92
CA GLU A 14 -29.06 -17.69 -26.93
C GLU A 14 -27.73 -18.20 -26.37
N LYS A 15 -26.74 -18.50 -27.23
CA LYS A 15 -25.38 -18.83 -26.79
C LYS A 15 -24.75 -17.73 -25.93
N GLU A 16 -24.95 -16.47 -26.30
CA GLU A 16 -24.46 -15.32 -25.54
C GLU A 16 -25.14 -15.24 -24.17
N ARG A 17 -26.45 -15.49 -24.09
CA ARG A 17 -27.21 -15.55 -22.84
C ARG A 17 -26.74 -16.67 -21.92
N THR A 18 -26.61 -17.91 -22.42
CA THR A 18 -26.12 -19.04 -21.62
C THR A 18 -24.69 -18.82 -21.11
N ARG A 19 -23.88 -18.11 -21.90
CA ARG A 19 -22.53 -17.73 -21.49
C ARG A 19 -22.54 -16.73 -20.34
N ILE A 20 -23.35 -15.68 -20.42
CA ILE A 20 -23.51 -14.70 -19.33
C ILE A 20 -24.09 -15.37 -18.08
N GLU A 21 -25.01 -16.33 -18.25
CA GLU A 21 -25.59 -17.11 -17.16
C GLU A 21 -24.54 -17.82 -16.32
N ARG A 22 -23.65 -18.56 -16.98
CA ARG A 22 -22.53 -19.25 -16.32
C ARG A 22 -21.55 -18.29 -15.66
N GLN A 23 -21.35 -17.10 -16.21
CA GLN A 23 -20.40 -16.13 -15.66
C GLN A 23 -20.84 -15.56 -14.30
N PHE A 24 -22.15 -15.40 -14.10
CA PHE A 24 -22.74 -14.75 -12.93
C PHE A 24 -23.49 -15.70 -11.98
N GLU A 25 -23.52 -17.00 -12.27
CA GLU A 25 -24.19 -18.01 -11.44
C GLU A 25 -23.74 -17.92 -9.97
N GLU A 26 -22.42 -17.97 -9.73
CA GLU A 26 -21.88 -17.94 -8.37
C GLU A 26 -22.23 -16.63 -7.63
N VAL A 27 -22.30 -15.51 -8.34
CA VAL A 27 -22.65 -14.20 -7.77
C VAL A 27 -24.10 -14.19 -7.28
N LYS A 28 -25.03 -14.75 -8.06
CA LYS A 28 -26.45 -14.86 -7.68
C LYS A 28 -26.63 -15.69 -6.41
N ASP A 29 -25.93 -16.82 -6.33
CA ASP A 29 -25.98 -17.67 -5.14
C ASP A 29 -25.56 -16.96 -3.84
N TYR A 30 -24.62 -16.00 -3.91
CA TYR A 30 -24.20 -15.20 -2.74
C TYR A 30 -25.22 -14.11 -2.39
N ARG A 31 -25.82 -13.47 -3.40
CA ARG A 31 -26.92 -12.51 -3.21
C ARG A 31 -28.10 -13.16 -2.48
N ASP A 32 -28.46 -14.38 -2.88
CA ASP A 32 -29.62 -15.10 -2.37
C ASP A 32 -29.37 -15.74 -0.98
N LEU A 33 -28.23 -15.48 -0.34
CA LEU A 33 -27.96 -15.94 1.02
C LEU A 33 -28.79 -15.24 2.09
N LEU A 34 -29.11 -13.96 1.86
CA LEU A 34 -29.83 -13.13 2.82
C LEU A 34 -30.66 -12.07 2.11
N GLU A 35 -31.96 -12.09 2.34
CA GLU A 35 -32.88 -11.05 1.89
C GLU A 35 -32.98 -9.92 2.92
N ALA A 36 -33.15 -8.68 2.47
CA ALA A 36 -33.29 -7.57 3.42
C ALA A 36 -34.72 -7.52 3.99
N PRO A 37 -34.86 -7.21 5.30
CA PRO A 37 -36.16 -7.19 5.98
C PRO A 37 -37.04 -6.00 5.54
N ASP A 38 -38.36 -6.16 5.71
CA ASP A 38 -39.34 -5.11 5.40
C ASP A 38 -39.47 -4.03 6.50
N ARG A 39 -38.87 -4.26 7.68
CA ARG A 39 -38.94 -3.37 8.84
C ARG A 39 -37.54 -2.92 9.27
N PHE A 40 -37.40 -1.62 9.54
CA PHE A 40 -36.15 -0.99 9.97
C PHE A 40 -36.28 -0.37 11.37
N ASP A 41 -35.47 -0.88 12.29
CA ASP A 41 -35.43 -0.43 13.68
C ASP A 41 -34.22 0.47 13.97
N GLU A 42 -34.31 1.24 15.07
CA GLU A 42 -33.19 2.06 15.55
C GLU A 42 -32.15 1.18 16.26
N GLY A 43 -30.89 1.29 15.82
CA GLY A 43 -29.75 0.64 16.48
C GLY A 43 -29.04 1.53 17.50
N PHE A 44 -29.22 2.85 17.44
CA PHE A 44 -28.57 3.80 18.35
C PHE A 44 -29.45 4.07 19.57
N THR A 45 -29.15 3.38 20.67
CA THR A 45 -29.86 3.46 21.96
C THR A 45 -28.89 3.77 23.12
N MET A 46 -29.42 4.06 24.31
CA MET A 46 -28.57 4.26 25.50
C MET A 46 -27.71 3.05 25.84
N ARG A 47 -28.18 1.83 25.53
CA ARG A 47 -27.40 0.60 25.72
C ARG A 47 -26.17 0.60 24.81
N THR A 48 -26.35 0.98 23.56
CA THR A 48 -25.22 1.10 22.62
C THR A 48 -24.26 2.23 22.97
N VAL A 49 -24.74 3.34 23.54
CA VAL A 49 -23.88 4.44 24.03
C VAL A 49 -22.96 3.95 25.15
N ILE A 50 -23.50 3.21 26.11
CA ILE A 50 -22.70 2.59 27.19
C ILE A 50 -21.70 1.59 26.60
N GLY A 51 -22.13 0.78 25.63
CA GLY A 51 -21.24 -0.14 24.93
C GLY A 51 -20.11 0.57 24.19
N VAL A 52 -20.37 1.68 23.49
CA VAL A 52 -19.35 2.50 22.82
C VAL A 52 -18.32 3.01 23.83
N LEU A 53 -18.76 3.53 24.98
CA LEU A 53 -17.86 4.00 26.03
C LEU A 53 -17.03 2.87 26.64
N PHE A 54 -17.64 1.70 26.87
CA PHE A 54 -16.96 0.51 27.34
C PHE A 54 -15.86 0.06 26.36
N ILE A 55 -16.20 -0.04 25.07
CA ILE A 55 -15.23 -0.41 24.03
C ILE A 55 -14.09 0.61 24.01
N SER A 56 -14.41 1.90 23.93
CA SER A 56 -13.43 2.98 23.79
C SER A 56 -12.46 3.05 24.98
N LEU A 57 -12.97 3.02 26.22
CA LEU A 57 -12.16 3.23 27.42
C LEU A 57 -11.45 1.98 27.94
N ILE A 58 -12.02 0.79 27.73
CA ILE A 58 -11.49 -0.44 28.35
C ILE A 58 -10.75 -1.30 27.33
N MET A 59 -11.31 -1.47 26.13
CA MET A 59 -10.75 -2.42 25.16
C MET A 59 -9.65 -1.78 24.31
N THR A 60 -9.88 -0.57 23.80
CA THR A 60 -8.94 0.06 22.88
C THR A 60 -7.53 0.27 23.42
N PRO A 61 -7.31 0.64 24.70
CA PRO A 61 -5.95 0.79 25.23
C PRO A 61 -5.11 -0.49 25.16
N GLY A 62 -5.77 -1.65 25.37
CA GLY A 62 -5.15 -2.95 25.24
C GLY A 62 -4.70 -3.23 23.81
N GLU A 63 -5.58 -2.95 22.84
CA GLU A 63 -5.26 -3.06 21.41
C GLU A 63 -4.13 -2.12 20.98
N MET A 64 -4.17 -0.85 21.41
CA MET A 64 -3.15 0.15 21.08
C MET A 64 -1.76 -0.27 21.57
N TYR A 65 -1.68 -0.80 22.79
CA TYR A 65 -0.43 -1.33 23.33
C TYR A 65 0.02 -2.59 22.58
N LEU A 66 -0.91 -3.50 22.24
CA LEU A 66 -0.57 -4.71 21.48
C LEU A 66 -0.04 -4.37 20.09
N GLY A 67 -0.64 -3.41 19.39
CA GLY A 67 -0.15 -2.94 18.11
C GLY A 67 1.32 -2.48 18.14
N LEU A 68 1.82 -1.96 19.27
CA LEU A 68 3.23 -1.59 19.42
C LEU A 68 4.17 -2.77 19.78
N VAL A 69 3.63 -3.83 20.39
CA VAL A 69 4.42 -4.97 20.90
C VAL A 69 4.46 -6.12 19.90
N THR A 70 3.30 -6.50 19.35
CA THR A 70 3.13 -7.62 18.41
C THR A 70 3.07 -7.15 16.97
N GLY A 71 2.66 -5.92 16.72
CA GLY A 71 2.64 -5.30 15.39
C GLY A 71 1.53 -5.66 14.46
N ASP A 72 0.98 -6.84 14.69
CA ASP A 72 -0.37 -7.17 14.32
C ASP A 72 -1.24 -6.90 15.56
N GLY A 73 -2.28 -6.09 15.41
CA GLY A 73 -3.34 -5.97 16.42
C GLY A 73 -4.10 -7.30 16.53
N ILE A 74 -5.00 -7.46 17.51
CA ILE A 74 -5.90 -8.63 17.54
C ILE A 74 -6.93 -8.56 16.38
N GLY A 75 -6.85 -7.50 15.57
CA GLY A 75 -7.42 -7.39 14.22
C GLY A 75 -8.94 -7.45 14.22
N ALA A 76 -9.51 -8.02 13.16
CA ALA A 76 -10.95 -8.26 13.03
C ALA A 76 -11.51 -9.23 14.09
N ALA A 77 -10.67 -9.81 14.94
CA ALA A 77 -11.07 -10.80 15.93
C ALA A 77 -11.42 -10.14 17.29
N ALA A 78 -10.74 -9.01 17.61
CA ALA A 78 -11.02 -8.17 18.77
C ALA A 78 -12.47 -7.65 18.81
N GLN A 79 -12.96 -7.17 17.67
CA GLN A 79 -14.31 -6.60 17.56
C GLN A 79 -15.39 -7.58 18.04
N TRP A 80 -15.24 -8.87 17.73
CA TRP A 80 -16.23 -9.89 18.05
C TRP A 80 -16.20 -10.24 19.52
N VAL A 81 -15.00 -10.39 20.09
CA VAL A 81 -14.85 -10.69 21.51
C VAL A 81 -15.36 -9.55 22.37
N THR A 82 -15.08 -8.30 22.00
CA THR A 82 -15.60 -7.17 22.75
C THR A 82 -17.12 -7.17 22.80
N VAL A 83 -17.76 -7.47 21.67
CA VAL A 83 -19.23 -7.56 21.60
C VAL A 83 -19.75 -8.73 22.44
N ILE A 84 -19.07 -9.88 22.43
CA ILE A 84 -19.44 -11.04 23.26
C ILE A 84 -19.29 -10.74 24.76
N LEU A 85 -18.18 -10.10 25.17
CA LEU A 85 -17.98 -9.69 26.56
C LEU A 85 -19.07 -8.71 27.00
N PHE A 86 -19.43 -7.74 26.15
CA PHE A 86 -20.51 -6.81 26.44
C PHE A 86 -21.88 -7.51 26.50
N LEU A 87 -22.15 -8.45 25.59
CA LEU A 87 -23.35 -9.28 25.61
C LEU A 87 -23.46 -10.09 26.91
N GLU A 88 -22.37 -10.69 27.36
CA GLU A 88 -22.33 -11.46 28.60
C GLU A 88 -22.59 -10.59 29.83
N VAL A 89 -22.06 -9.36 29.86
CA VAL A 89 -22.37 -8.37 30.90
C VAL A 89 -23.83 -7.96 30.84
N ALA A 90 -24.39 -7.73 29.65
CA ALA A 90 -25.80 -7.37 29.46
C ALA A 90 -26.74 -8.48 29.95
N LYS A 91 -26.42 -9.75 29.65
CA LYS A 91 -27.14 -10.94 30.12
C LYS A 91 -27.15 -11.04 31.63
N ARG A 92 -25.97 -10.90 32.27
CA ARG A 92 -25.83 -10.92 33.73
C ARG A 92 -26.57 -9.77 34.41
N SER A 93 -26.80 -8.69 33.66
CA SER A 93 -27.60 -7.54 34.08
C SER A 93 -29.10 -7.68 33.76
N PHE A 94 -29.56 -8.86 33.33
CA PHE A 94 -30.95 -9.15 32.92
C PHE A 94 -31.46 -8.25 31.79
N THR A 95 -30.59 -7.88 30.85
CA THR A 95 -30.94 -7.10 29.65
C THR A 95 -30.63 -7.89 28.38
N SER A 96 -31.51 -7.80 27.38
CA SER A 96 -31.27 -8.31 26.03
C SER A 96 -30.94 -7.16 25.07
N LEU A 97 -30.15 -7.43 24.02
CA LEU A 97 -29.82 -6.46 22.98
C LEU A 97 -30.47 -6.87 21.66
N LYS A 98 -31.02 -5.89 20.94
CA LYS A 98 -31.57 -6.12 19.59
C LYS A 98 -30.47 -6.40 18.59
N ARG A 99 -30.79 -7.13 17.52
CA ARG A 99 -29.89 -7.36 16.39
C ARG A 99 -29.24 -6.09 15.84
N GLN A 100 -30.00 -4.99 15.74
CA GLN A 100 -29.49 -3.70 15.25
C GLN A 100 -28.52 -3.05 16.25
N GLU A 101 -28.75 -3.19 17.56
CA GLU A 101 -27.85 -2.70 18.61
C GLU A 101 -26.52 -3.47 18.57
N ILE A 102 -26.57 -4.78 18.36
CA ILE A 102 -25.39 -5.66 18.30
C ILE A 102 -24.56 -5.36 17.06
N TYR A 103 -25.20 -5.24 15.89
CA TYR A 103 -24.50 -4.80 14.69
C TYR A 103 -23.85 -3.43 14.87
N LEU A 104 -24.55 -2.48 15.51
CA LEU A 104 -23.97 -1.16 15.78
C LEU A 104 -22.75 -1.26 16.69
N LEU A 105 -22.75 -2.14 17.70
CA LEU A 105 -21.59 -2.38 18.56
C LEU A 105 -20.43 -3.05 17.82
N VAL A 106 -20.70 -4.01 16.93
CA VAL A 106 -19.67 -4.62 16.06
C VAL A 106 -19.06 -3.56 15.15
N TYR A 107 -19.91 -2.75 14.52
CA TYR A 107 -19.49 -1.66 13.66
C TYR A 107 -18.63 -0.63 14.42
N VAL A 108 -19.08 -0.22 15.61
CA VAL A 108 -18.34 0.68 16.50
C VAL A 108 -17.01 0.06 16.89
N ALA A 109 -16.98 -1.19 17.35
CA ALA A 109 -15.74 -1.85 17.77
C ALA A 109 -14.73 -1.95 16.62
N GLY A 110 -15.16 -2.39 15.43
CA GLY A 110 -14.31 -2.40 14.25
C GLY A 110 -13.84 -1.00 13.83
N ALA A 111 -14.73 -0.01 13.91
CA ALA A 111 -14.39 1.37 13.61
C ALA A 111 -13.39 1.97 14.61
N LEU A 112 -13.52 1.67 15.91
CA LEU A 112 -12.64 2.17 16.97
C LEU A 112 -11.24 1.59 16.83
N VAL A 113 -11.11 0.28 16.66
CA VAL A 113 -9.81 -0.40 16.46
C VAL A 113 -9.06 0.20 15.28
N VAL A 114 -9.71 0.32 14.11
CA VAL A 114 -9.07 0.87 12.90
C VAL A 114 -8.75 2.37 13.03
N ARG A 115 -9.56 3.15 13.76
CA ARG A 115 -9.39 4.62 13.84
C ARG A 115 -8.35 5.03 14.86
N GLU A 116 -8.28 4.34 16.00
CA GLU A 116 -7.35 4.69 17.08
C GLU A 116 -5.90 4.31 16.75
N GLU A 117 -5.71 3.32 15.88
CA GLU A 117 -4.43 3.03 15.20
C GLU A 117 -4.06 4.05 14.12
N GLY A 118 -5.00 4.88 13.64
CA GLY A 118 -4.77 5.74 12.47
C GLY A 118 -4.42 7.20 12.77
N ALA A 119 -4.99 7.79 13.84
CA ALA A 119 -4.94 9.24 14.04
C ALA A 119 -3.69 9.72 14.79
N PHE A 120 -3.60 9.41 16.09
CA PHE A 120 -2.47 9.86 16.93
C PHE A 120 -1.26 8.93 16.87
N LEU A 121 -1.45 7.66 16.49
CA LEU A 121 -0.33 6.76 16.17
C LEU A 121 0.47 7.30 14.98
N ASP A 122 -0.20 7.87 13.98
CA ASP A 122 0.47 8.50 12.84
C ASP A 122 1.32 9.71 13.29
N PHE A 123 0.88 10.47 14.29
CA PHE A 123 1.75 11.50 14.89
C PHE A 123 2.95 10.93 15.67
N LEU A 124 2.78 9.80 16.37
CA LEU A 124 3.88 9.07 16.99
C LEU A 124 4.85 8.49 15.96
N TRP A 125 4.35 8.07 14.80
CA TRP A 125 5.16 7.67 13.67
C TRP A 125 5.94 8.85 13.12
N ARG A 126 5.28 9.97 12.83
CA ARG A 126 5.92 11.18 12.29
C ARG A 126 7.00 11.74 13.20
N GLN A 127 6.77 11.78 14.51
CA GLN A 127 7.80 12.25 15.45
C GLN A 127 9.02 11.33 15.51
N TYR A 128 8.82 10.03 15.28
CA TYR A 128 9.92 9.08 15.19
C TYR A 128 10.67 9.29 13.89
N PHE A 129 9.96 9.33 12.75
CA PHE A 129 10.52 9.53 11.42
C PHE A 129 11.43 10.76 11.36
N VAL A 130 10.99 11.91 11.89
CA VAL A 130 11.80 13.15 11.92
C VAL A 130 13.14 13.00 12.66
N ARG A 131 13.19 12.13 13.68
CA ARG A 131 14.37 11.90 14.53
C ARG A 131 15.10 10.61 14.19
N SER A 132 14.66 9.90 13.15
CA SER A 132 15.18 8.59 12.82
C SER A 132 16.51 8.74 12.07
N PRO A 133 17.47 7.82 12.30
CA PRO A 133 18.74 7.85 11.56
C PRO A 133 18.51 7.65 10.06
N GLU A 134 17.44 6.96 9.65
CA GLU A 134 17.08 6.78 8.24
C GLU A 134 16.67 8.10 7.59
N ALA A 135 15.79 8.89 8.22
CA ALA A 135 15.43 10.20 7.69
C ALA A 135 16.61 11.17 7.67
N GLU A 136 17.52 11.06 8.64
CA GLU A 136 18.80 11.79 8.62
C GLU A 136 19.69 11.31 7.46
N MET A 137 19.82 9.99 7.24
CA MET A 137 20.58 9.39 6.13
C MET A 137 20.14 9.86 4.75
N PHE A 138 18.83 9.99 4.54
CA PHE A 138 18.31 10.52 3.28
C PHE A 138 18.28 12.06 3.25
N GLY A 139 18.71 12.75 4.32
CA GLY A 139 18.71 14.21 4.50
C GLY A 139 17.33 14.84 4.72
N VAL A 140 16.28 14.05 4.87
CA VAL A 140 14.89 14.54 4.85
C VAL A 140 14.46 15.17 6.18
N ALA A 141 15.12 14.81 7.29
CA ALA A 141 14.73 15.15 8.66
C ALA A 141 14.42 16.64 8.91
N GLU A 142 15.25 17.57 8.40
CA GLU A 142 15.13 19.01 8.64
C GLU A 142 14.25 19.75 7.61
N ILE A 143 13.82 19.08 6.54
CA ILE A 143 13.04 19.67 5.43
C ILE A 143 11.53 19.56 5.70
N LEU A 144 11.13 18.80 6.72
CA LEU A 144 9.73 18.47 6.98
C LEU A 144 8.91 19.71 7.41
N PRO A 145 7.69 19.91 6.86
CA PRO A 145 6.87 21.08 7.20
C PRO A 145 6.42 21.10 8.67
N PHE A 146 6.44 22.27 9.30
CA PHE A 146 6.05 22.45 10.72
C PHE A 146 4.61 22.03 11.06
N TRP A 147 3.70 22.06 10.07
CA TRP A 147 2.31 21.64 10.24
C TRP A 147 2.11 20.13 10.04
N TYR A 148 3.11 19.42 9.49
CA TYR A 148 3.11 17.97 9.39
C TYR A 148 3.60 17.33 10.70
N VAL A 149 4.66 17.90 11.27
CA VAL A 149 5.33 17.43 12.49
C VAL A 149 6.20 18.55 13.10
N PRO A 150 6.37 18.60 14.44
CA PRO A 150 7.32 19.51 15.08
C PRO A 150 8.77 19.25 14.63
N SER A 151 9.61 20.29 14.68
CA SER A 151 11.06 20.21 14.43
C SER A 151 11.74 19.18 15.35
N PRO A 152 12.85 18.52 14.91
CA PRO A 152 13.58 17.55 15.74
C PRO A 152 13.96 18.07 17.13
N ASP A 153 14.34 19.35 17.22
CA ASP A 153 14.77 20.04 18.46
C ASP A 153 13.60 20.56 19.34
N SER A 154 12.34 20.29 18.97
CA SER A 154 11.19 20.85 19.68
C SER A 154 11.07 20.30 21.11
N PRO A 155 10.80 21.16 22.11
CA PRO A 155 10.51 20.73 23.49
C PRO A 155 9.33 19.76 23.59
N ALA A 156 8.38 19.78 22.65
CA ALA A 156 7.24 18.87 22.63
C ALA A 156 7.69 17.40 22.50
N LEU A 157 8.71 17.15 21.69
CA LEU A 157 9.26 15.82 21.43
C LEU A 157 10.13 15.33 22.59
N ALA A 158 10.79 16.26 23.30
CA ALA A 158 11.54 15.96 24.51
C ALA A 158 10.61 15.60 25.68
N GLN A 159 9.50 16.33 25.85
CA GLN A 159 8.51 16.11 26.91
C GLN A 159 7.56 14.93 26.64
N ARG A 160 7.59 14.35 25.43
CA ARG A 160 6.73 13.23 25.01
C ARG A 160 5.25 13.48 25.28
N SER A 161 4.75 14.63 24.86
CA SER A 161 3.37 15.06 25.11
C SER A 161 2.76 15.73 23.88
N PHE A 162 1.52 15.37 23.55
CA PHE A 162 0.72 16.05 22.53
C PHE A 162 0.14 17.38 23.02
N ILE A 163 0.13 17.62 24.33
CA ILE A 163 -0.31 18.89 24.93
C ILE A 163 0.85 19.88 24.88
N HIS A 164 1.15 20.40 23.69
CA HIS A 164 2.14 21.44 23.45
C HIS A 164 1.73 22.30 22.25
N LYS A 165 2.15 23.58 22.23
CA LYS A 165 1.79 24.53 21.16
C LYS A 165 2.24 24.05 19.77
N ASP A 166 3.38 23.39 19.68
CA ASP A 166 3.94 22.91 18.42
C ASP A 166 3.09 21.82 17.75
N TRP A 167 2.27 21.09 18.53
CA TRP A 167 1.32 20.10 18.01
C TRP A 167 -0.02 20.69 17.56
N LEU A 168 -0.28 21.98 17.84
CA LEU A 168 -1.58 22.60 17.57
C LEU A 168 -1.99 22.52 16.10
N TRP A 169 -1.08 22.88 15.18
CA TRP A 169 -1.36 22.86 13.74
C TRP A 169 -1.52 21.44 13.18
N PRO A 170 -0.60 20.48 13.45
CA PRO A 170 -0.81 19.10 13.03
C PRO A 170 -2.15 18.52 13.52
N ILE A 171 -2.47 18.68 14.81
CA ILE A 171 -3.70 18.16 15.40
C ILE A 171 -4.93 18.84 14.77
N ALA A 172 -4.92 20.16 14.61
CA ALA A 172 -6.05 20.89 14.01
C ALA A 172 -6.33 20.42 12.57
N LEU A 173 -5.28 20.26 11.76
CA LEU A 173 -5.41 19.76 10.38
C LEU A 173 -5.93 18.32 10.35
N MET A 174 -5.44 17.45 11.23
CA MET A 174 -5.93 16.07 11.34
C MET A 174 -7.40 16.01 11.79
N ILE A 175 -7.83 16.83 12.76
CA ILE A 175 -9.24 16.89 13.18
C ILE A 175 -10.11 17.36 12.01
N MET A 176 -9.72 18.44 11.34
CA MET A 176 -10.46 18.97 10.19
C MET A 176 -10.54 17.94 9.05
N GLY A 177 -9.40 17.32 8.70
CA GLY A 177 -9.33 16.27 7.68
C GLY A 177 -10.16 15.04 8.04
N THR A 178 -10.21 14.67 9.33
CA THR A 178 -11.05 13.57 9.81
C THR A 178 -12.53 13.89 9.66
N ILE A 179 -12.98 15.09 10.06
CA ILE A 179 -14.37 15.52 9.93
C ILE A 179 -14.78 15.57 8.45
N VAL A 180 -13.98 16.23 7.60
CA VAL A 180 -14.23 16.31 6.15
C VAL A 180 -14.23 14.92 5.50
N GLY A 181 -13.29 14.06 5.90
CA GLY A 181 -13.20 12.68 5.45
C GLY A 181 -14.44 11.87 5.80
N ARG A 182 -15.02 12.06 6.99
CA ARG A 182 -16.25 11.38 7.43
C ARG A 182 -17.49 11.87 6.70
N ILE A 183 -17.60 13.17 6.48
CA ILE A 183 -18.68 13.74 5.66
C ILE A 183 -18.60 13.18 4.23
N SER A 184 -17.40 13.16 3.64
CA SER A 184 -17.18 12.60 2.30
C SER A 184 -17.54 11.12 2.25
N TRP A 185 -17.03 10.34 3.20
CA TRP A 185 -17.30 8.90 3.35
C TRP A 185 -18.80 8.60 3.41
N PHE A 186 -19.53 9.29 4.28
CA PHE A 186 -20.97 9.05 4.47
C PHE A 186 -21.79 9.46 3.23
N THR A 187 -21.51 10.63 2.68
CA THR A 187 -22.28 11.19 1.56
C THR A 187 -22.03 10.47 0.24
N SER A 188 -20.77 10.21 -0.10
CA SER A 188 -20.40 9.45 -1.30
C SER A 188 -20.85 7.99 -1.21
N GLY A 189 -20.64 7.31 -0.07
CA GLY A 189 -21.09 5.94 0.14
C GLY A 189 -22.60 5.79 -0.02
N TYR A 190 -23.37 6.73 0.54
CA TYR A 190 -24.84 6.74 0.40
C TYR A 190 -25.28 6.99 -1.05
N LEU A 191 -24.66 7.95 -1.76
CA LEU A 191 -24.94 8.23 -3.16
C LEU A 191 -24.64 7.02 -4.06
N LEU A 192 -23.48 6.40 -3.86
CA LEU A 192 -23.06 5.23 -4.61
C LEU A 192 -24.00 4.06 -4.32
N PHE A 193 -24.35 3.83 -3.05
CA PHE A 193 -25.35 2.84 -2.65
C PHE A 193 -26.70 3.05 -3.37
N ARG A 194 -27.21 4.27 -3.44
CA ARG A 194 -28.46 4.60 -4.17
C ARG A 194 -28.34 4.30 -5.67
N LEU A 195 -27.19 4.56 -6.27
CA LEU A 195 -26.94 4.31 -7.69
C LEU A 195 -26.80 2.81 -7.99
N THR A 196 -26.06 2.07 -7.17
CA THR A 196 -25.71 0.67 -7.45
C THR A 196 -26.73 -0.32 -6.88
N SER A 197 -27.17 -0.14 -5.64
CA SER A 197 -28.14 -1.05 -4.99
C SER A 197 -29.57 -0.73 -5.37
N ASP A 198 -30.02 0.52 -5.26
CA ASP A 198 -31.45 0.82 -5.50
C ASP A 198 -31.77 0.92 -7.00
N ARG A 199 -30.93 1.63 -7.77
CA ARG A 199 -31.16 1.84 -9.21
C ARG A 199 -30.67 0.68 -10.07
N GLU A 200 -29.45 0.19 -9.86
CA GLU A 200 -28.88 -0.92 -10.65
C GLU A 200 -29.20 -2.31 -10.09
N GLN A 201 -29.66 -2.42 -8.84
CA GLN A 201 -30.01 -3.70 -8.18
C GLN A 201 -28.88 -4.74 -8.24
N LEU A 202 -27.66 -4.25 -8.02
CA LEU A 202 -26.47 -5.10 -7.99
C LEU A 202 -26.53 -6.09 -6.82
N PRO A 203 -25.93 -7.29 -6.98
CA PRO A 203 -26.04 -8.38 -6.02
C PRO A 203 -25.33 -8.16 -4.69
N PHE A 204 -24.19 -7.45 -4.67
CA PHE A 204 -23.29 -7.28 -3.53
C PHE A 204 -22.95 -8.62 -2.84
N PRO A 205 -22.16 -9.50 -3.46
CA PRO A 205 -21.96 -10.87 -2.97
C PRO A 205 -21.33 -10.94 -1.56
N THR A 206 -20.57 -9.92 -1.15
CA THR A 206 -19.89 -9.84 0.15
C THR A 206 -20.74 -9.24 1.28
N ALA A 207 -21.76 -8.44 0.96
CA ALA A 207 -22.61 -7.81 1.97
C ALA A 207 -23.45 -8.82 2.80
N PRO A 208 -24.09 -9.84 2.19
CA PRO A 208 -24.75 -10.91 2.96
C PRO A 208 -23.80 -11.64 3.90
N MET A 209 -22.55 -11.81 3.49
CA MET A 209 -21.54 -12.52 4.28
C MET A 209 -21.21 -11.75 5.58
N SER A 210 -20.93 -10.46 5.48
CA SER A 210 -20.66 -9.62 6.65
C SER A 210 -21.90 -9.44 7.54
N ALA A 211 -23.08 -9.32 6.93
CA ALA A 211 -24.36 -9.23 7.64
C ALA A 211 -24.63 -10.48 8.49
N LEU A 212 -24.52 -11.68 7.93
CA LEU A 212 -24.74 -12.96 8.63
C LEU A 212 -23.81 -13.14 9.82
N GLY A 213 -22.55 -12.70 9.72
CA GLY A 213 -21.58 -12.77 10.82
C GLY A 213 -22.04 -11.98 12.05
N SER A 214 -22.53 -10.75 11.84
CA SER A 214 -23.06 -9.93 12.93
C SER A 214 -24.35 -10.47 13.55
N MET A 215 -25.19 -11.13 12.73
CA MET A 215 -26.46 -11.70 13.18
C MET A 215 -26.29 -12.98 13.97
N ALA A 216 -25.24 -13.75 13.73
CA ALA A 216 -24.97 -14.97 14.48
C ALA A 216 -24.78 -14.68 15.98
N LEU A 217 -24.19 -13.52 16.32
CA LEU A 217 -24.05 -13.07 17.70
C LEU A 217 -25.34 -12.53 18.31
N ALA A 218 -26.33 -12.16 17.48
CA ALA A 218 -27.59 -11.64 17.96
C ALA A 218 -28.48 -12.70 18.60
N GLU A 219 -28.39 -13.95 18.14
CA GLU A 219 -29.17 -15.06 18.72
C GLU A 219 -28.75 -15.36 20.17
N GLU A 220 -27.50 -15.04 20.52
CA GLU A 220 -27.00 -15.22 21.87
C GLU A 220 -27.68 -14.24 22.84
N SER A 221 -28.18 -13.07 22.41
CA SER A 221 -28.71 -12.03 23.32
C SER A 221 -30.01 -12.39 24.05
N GLY A 222 -30.63 -13.53 23.72
CA GLY A 222 -31.82 -14.08 24.41
C GLY A 222 -33.15 -13.47 23.99
N ASP A 223 -33.16 -12.52 23.05
CA ASP A 223 -34.40 -11.91 22.50
C ASP A 223 -34.98 -12.76 21.34
N GLU A 224 -34.13 -13.54 20.67
CA GLU A 224 -34.50 -14.44 19.57
C GLU A 224 -34.37 -15.91 20.02
N LYS A 225 -35.09 -16.82 19.34
CA LYS A 225 -34.95 -18.26 19.59
C LYS A 225 -33.58 -18.73 19.09
N GLU A 226 -32.88 -19.55 19.87
CA GLU A 226 -31.66 -20.24 19.42
C GLU A 226 -31.93 -21.00 18.12
N THR A 227 -31.20 -20.67 17.05
CA THR A 227 -31.29 -21.39 15.78
C THR A 227 -30.04 -22.24 15.53
N TRP A 228 -29.87 -22.71 14.30
CA TRP A 228 -28.70 -23.47 13.87
C TRP A 228 -27.38 -22.69 13.99
N LYS A 229 -27.41 -21.35 14.06
CA LYS A 229 -26.21 -20.51 14.03
C LYS A 229 -25.34 -20.73 15.27
N TRP A 230 -25.95 -20.83 16.46
CA TRP A 230 -25.20 -20.94 17.71
C TRP A 230 -24.32 -22.21 17.80
N PRO A 231 -24.81 -23.44 17.54
CA PRO A 231 -23.96 -24.62 17.54
C PRO A 231 -22.80 -24.55 16.54
N VAL A 232 -23.05 -24.03 15.34
CA VAL A 232 -22.01 -23.87 14.30
C VAL A 232 -20.96 -22.85 14.74
N PHE A 233 -21.40 -21.75 15.35
CA PHE A 233 -20.51 -20.74 15.93
C PHE A 233 -19.61 -21.33 17.03
N SER A 234 -20.18 -22.09 17.97
CA SER A 234 -19.43 -22.71 19.07
C SER A 234 -18.39 -23.71 18.58
N ILE A 235 -18.72 -24.53 17.55
CA ILE A 235 -17.75 -25.44 16.93
C ILE A 235 -16.56 -24.66 16.36
N GLY A 236 -16.84 -23.56 15.65
CA GLY A 236 -15.81 -22.66 15.14
C GLY A 236 -14.94 -22.12 16.27
N ALA A 237 -15.55 -21.60 17.34
CA ALA A 237 -14.86 -21.04 18.50
C ALA A 237 -13.97 -22.06 19.21
N VAL A 238 -14.39 -23.31 19.34
CA VAL A 238 -13.56 -24.37 19.92
C VAL A 238 -12.37 -24.69 19.01
N ILE A 239 -12.58 -24.81 17.69
CA ILE A 239 -11.47 -25.05 16.75
C ILE A 239 -10.47 -23.89 16.79
N GLY A 240 -10.97 -22.65 16.79
CA GLY A 240 -10.16 -21.44 16.90
C GLY A 240 -9.41 -21.36 18.22
N GLY A 241 -10.04 -21.70 19.34
CA GLY A 241 -9.39 -21.72 20.65
C GLY A 241 -8.30 -22.79 20.74
N VAL A 242 -8.55 -24.01 20.25
CA VAL A 242 -7.56 -25.08 20.24
C VAL A 242 -6.39 -24.74 19.32
N PHE A 243 -6.65 -24.29 18.10
CA PHE A 243 -5.60 -23.87 17.19
C PHE A 243 -4.84 -22.66 17.72
N GLY A 244 -5.54 -21.68 18.31
CA GLY A 244 -4.94 -20.49 18.92
C GLY A 244 -4.06 -20.83 20.11
N ALA A 245 -4.43 -21.82 20.91
CA ALA A 245 -3.59 -22.32 22.00
C ALA A 245 -2.28 -22.92 21.48
N ILE A 246 -2.32 -23.65 20.35
CA ILE A 246 -1.13 -24.25 19.74
C ILE A 246 -0.28 -23.21 19.01
N TYR A 247 -0.93 -22.38 18.18
CA TYR A 247 -0.29 -21.45 17.26
C TYR A 247 0.21 -20.18 17.95
N VAL A 248 -0.56 -19.62 18.88
CA VAL A 248 -0.21 -18.38 19.60
C VAL A 248 0.15 -18.68 21.06
N GLY A 249 -0.63 -19.54 21.73
CA GLY A 249 -0.53 -19.76 23.17
C GLY A 249 0.78 -20.42 23.59
N ILE A 250 1.17 -21.53 22.97
CA ILE A 250 2.42 -22.24 23.29
C ILE A 250 3.65 -21.34 23.07
N PRO A 251 3.84 -20.67 21.91
CA PRO A 251 4.98 -19.78 21.72
C PRO A 251 5.00 -18.62 22.72
N THR A 252 3.84 -18.04 23.03
CA THR A 252 3.76 -16.91 23.96
C THR A 252 4.12 -17.33 25.39
N ILE A 253 3.52 -18.41 25.89
CA ILE A 253 3.75 -18.89 27.26
C ILE A 253 5.19 -19.41 27.42
N THR A 254 5.69 -20.18 26.46
CA THR A 254 7.07 -20.70 26.52
C THR A 254 8.11 -19.58 26.38
N GLY A 255 7.82 -18.57 25.54
CA GLY A 255 8.64 -17.37 25.42
C GLY A 255 8.77 -16.58 26.72
N ILE A 256 7.76 -16.60 27.59
CA ILE A 256 7.83 -15.99 28.93
C ILE A 256 8.85 -16.72 29.83
N TYR A 257 8.99 -18.04 29.69
CA TYR A 257 9.95 -18.86 30.44
C TYR A 257 11.34 -18.95 29.78
N GLY A 258 11.60 -18.15 28.73
CA GLY A 258 12.92 -17.91 28.16
C GLY A 258 13.19 -18.57 26.80
N THR A 259 12.60 -19.73 26.48
CA THR A 259 12.74 -20.35 25.15
C THR A 259 11.37 -20.42 24.47
N ARG A 260 11.21 -19.64 23.40
CA ARG A 260 9.99 -19.64 22.60
C ARG A 260 9.95 -20.89 21.74
N VAL A 261 9.07 -21.83 22.10
CA VAL A 261 8.85 -23.06 21.34
C VAL A 261 7.78 -22.80 20.29
N GLU A 262 8.17 -22.77 19.03
CA GLU A 262 7.25 -22.65 17.89
C GLU A 262 7.04 -24.02 17.26
N LEU A 263 5.85 -24.60 17.46
CA LEU A 263 5.46 -25.85 16.77
C LEU A 263 5.19 -25.62 15.28
N ILE A 264 4.67 -24.44 14.95
CA ILE A 264 4.38 -23.99 13.59
C ILE A 264 5.09 -22.64 13.43
N PRO A 265 6.02 -22.50 12.47
CA PRO A 265 6.74 -21.26 12.25
C PRO A 265 5.80 -20.10 11.90
N ILE A 266 6.03 -18.95 12.53
CA ILE A 266 5.30 -17.70 12.30
C ILE A 266 6.27 -16.70 11.68
N PRO A 267 5.92 -15.98 10.59
CA PRO A 267 4.61 -15.97 9.90
C PRO A 267 4.42 -17.09 8.86
N PHE A 268 5.50 -17.65 8.32
CA PHE A 268 5.47 -18.71 7.32
C PHE A 268 6.70 -19.61 7.42
N VAL A 269 6.62 -20.80 6.84
CA VAL A 269 7.80 -21.66 6.62
C VAL A 269 8.48 -21.21 5.34
N ASP A 270 9.77 -20.90 5.43
CA ASP A 270 10.56 -20.48 4.26
C ASP A 270 11.17 -21.70 3.55
N PHE A 271 10.67 -21.98 2.35
CA PHE A 271 11.24 -23.03 1.48
C PHE A 271 12.18 -22.45 0.40
N THR A 272 12.31 -21.13 0.29
CA THR A 272 13.08 -20.47 -0.78
C THR A 272 14.57 -20.83 -0.76
N PRO A 273 15.28 -20.80 0.38
CA PRO A 273 16.70 -21.17 0.41
C PRO A 273 16.94 -22.63 0.02
N TYR A 274 15.99 -23.53 0.34
CA TYR A 274 16.12 -24.96 0.08
C TYR A 274 15.88 -25.33 -1.38
N PHE A 275 14.90 -24.68 -2.02
CA PHE A 275 14.51 -24.95 -3.41
C PHE A 275 15.09 -23.95 -4.41
N GLY A 276 15.91 -22.97 -3.98
CA GLY A 276 16.48 -21.94 -4.85
C GLY A 276 17.28 -22.50 -6.04
N ASN A 277 17.88 -23.69 -5.91
CA ASN A 277 18.59 -24.36 -7.00
C ASN A 277 17.65 -24.95 -8.07
N ILE A 278 16.41 -25.30 -7.70
CA ILE A 278 15.42 -25.92 -8.60
C ILE A 278 14.49 -24.85 -9.18
N LEU A 279 14.07 -23.91 -8.35
CA LEU A 279 13.17 -22.82 -8.68
C LEU A 279 13.84 -21.48 -8.36
N PRO A 280 14.80 -21.02 -9.19
CA PRO A 280 15.45 -19.73 -8.99
C PRO A 280 14.46 -18.58 -9.04
N ALA A 281 14.78 -17.50 -8.33
CA ALA A 281 14.00 -16.26 -8.28
C ALA A 281 12.49 -16.44 -7.96
N THR A 282 12.16 -17.47 -7.17
CA THR A 282 10.77 -17.80 -6.80
C THR A 282 10.59 -17.77 -5.29
N PRO A 283 9.77 -16.84 -4.74
CA PRO A 283 9.48 -16.82 -3.32
C PRO A 283 8.54 -17.97 -2.94
N LEU A 284 9.03 -18.90 -2.12
CA LEU A 284 8.35 -20.14 -1.70
C LEU A 284 8.05 -20.15 -0.19
N GLY A 285 7.66 -19.01 0.38
CA GLY A 285 7.10 -18.97 1.73
C GLY A 285 5.72 -19.64 1.74
N VAL A 286 5.43 -20.51 2.72
CA VAL A 286 4.09 -21.11 2.90
C VAL A 286 3.58 -20.78 4.29
N SER A 287 2.48 -20.03 4.37
CA SER A 287 1.83 -19.74 5.65
C SER A 287 1.03 -20.95 6.12
N LEU A 288 1.33 -21.47 7.31
CA LEU A 288 0.65 -22.63 7.91
C LEU A 288 -0.49 -22.24 8.87
N HIS A 289 -1.18 -21.13 8.57
CA HIS A 289 -2.27 -20.62 9.41
C HIS A 289 -3.63 -21.19 9.01
N LEU A 290 -4.33 -21.82 9.97
CA LEU A 290 -5.61 -22.49 9.70
C LEU A 290 -6.73 -21.52 9.25
N GLY A 291 -6.64 -20.23 9.61
CA GLY A 291 -7.59 -19.22 9.14
C GLY A 291 -7.60 -19.04 7.62
N ALA A 292 -6.49 -19.34 6.93
CA ALA A 292 -6.48 -19.38 5.46
C ALA A 292 -7.41 -20.48 4.92
N VAL A 293 -7.46 -21.65 5.57
CA VAL A 293 -8.39 -22.73 5.20
C VAL A 293 -9.83 -22.29 5.41
N PHE A 294 -10.14 -21.66 6.55
CA PHE A 294 -11.49 -21.11 6.81
C PHE A 294 -11.88 -20.03 5.80
N GLY A 295 -10.95 -19.15 5.42
CA GLY A 295 -11.13 -18.21 4.31
C GLY A 295 -11.54 -18.93 3.02
N GLY A 296 -10.87 -20.03 2.70
CA GLY A 296 -11.19 -20.86 1.55
C GLY A 296 -12.57 -21.53 1.60
N LEU A 297 -13.11 -21.81 2.80
CA LEU A 297 -14.39 -22.51 2.95
C LEU A 297 -15.60 -21.67 2.52
N PHE A 298 -15.50 -20.34 2.58
CA PHE A 298 -16.62 -19.43 2.33
C PHE A 298 -16.43 -18.49 1.14
N VAL A 299 -15.20 -18.10 0.79
CA VAL A 299 -14.91 -17.19 -0.33
C VAL A 299 -15.31 -17.83 -1.68
N PRO A 300 -15.72 -17.04 -2.69
CA PRO A 300 -16.11 -17.57 -4.01
C PRO A 300 -15.06 -18.52 -4.58
N PHE A 301 -15.48 -19.74 -4.94
CA PHE A 301 -14.58 -20.82 -5.32
C PHE A 301 -13.75 -20.44 -6.54
N TRP A 302 -14.42 -19.87 -7.56
CA TRP A 302 -13.73 -19.50 -8.79
C TRP A 302 -12.73 -18.37 -8.58
N GLY A 303 -12.96 -17.48 -7.61
CA GLY A 303 -11.99 -16.46 -7.19
C GLY A 303 -10.71 -17.07 -6.65
N ILE A 304 -10.82 -18.12 -5.84
CA ILE A 304 -9.65 -18.82 -5.29
C ILE A 304 -8.91 -19.59 -6.37
N ILE A 305 -9.62 -20.23 -7.32
CA ILE A 305 -8.99 -20.87 -8.48
C ILE A 305 -8.21 -19.85 -9.30
N GLY A 306 -8.80 -18.69 -9.57
CA GLY A 306 -8.10 -17.60 -10.26
C GLY A 306 -6.81 -17.21 -9.53
N ASN A 307 -6.89 -17.05 -8.21
CA ASN A 307 -5.75 -16.67 -7.38
C ASN A 307 -4.64 -17.75 -7.41
N ALA A 308 -5.03 -19.02 -7.26
CA ALA A 308 -4.12 -20.16 -7.35
C ALA A 308 -3.46 -20.26 -8.74
N CYS A 309 -4.21 -20.01 -9.81
CA CYS A 309 -3.67 -20.00 -11.17
C CYS A 309 -2.60 -18.93 -11.35
N GLY A 310 -2.77 -17.71 -10.84
CA GLY A 310 -1.74 -16.69 -11.01
C GLY A 310 -0.52 -16.89 -10.10
N VAL A 311 -0.69 -17.48 -8.91
CA VAL A 311 0.47 -17.97 -8.12
C VAL A 311 1.23 -19.05 -8.88
N LEU A 312 0.54 -20.03 -9.47
CA LEU A 312 1.20 -21.05 -10.30
C LEU A 312 1.93 -20.45 -11.50
N VAL A 313 1.32 -19.49 -12.18
CA VAL A 313 1.95 -18.76 -13.29
C VAL A 313 3.20 -18.04 -12.80
N HIS A 314 3.14 -17.35 -11.66
CA HIS A 314 4.31 -16.70 -11.06
C HIS A 314 5.42 -17.69 -10.72
N THR A 315 5.09 -18.80 -10.04
CA THR A 315 6.04 -19.86 -9.66
C THR A 315 6.70 -20.52 -10.87
N ILE A 316 5.96 -20.70 -11.98
CA ILE A 316 6.49 -21.32 -13.20
C ILE A 316 7.31 -20.32 -14.01
N ILE A 317 6.86 -19.07 -14.14
CA ILE A 317 7.49 -18.07 -15.00
C ILE A 317 8.75 -17.47 -14.38
N SER A 318 8.81 -17.29 -13.05
CA SER A 318 9.97 -16.71 -12.35
C SER A 318 11.32 -17.33 -12.75
N PRO A 319 11.48 -18.68 -12.75
CA PRO A 319 12.73 -19.31 -13.19
C PRO A 319 13.10 -19.01 -14.64
N PHE A 320 12.12 -18.94 -15.54
CA PHE A 320 12.37 -18.59 -16.96
C PHE A 320 12.80 -17.14 -17.13
N LEU A 321 12.21 -16.21 -16.36
CA LEU A 321 12.60 -14.80 -16.39
C LEU A 321 14.03 -14.60 -15.86
N HIS A 322 14.40 -15.33 -14.81
CA HIS A 322 15.77 -15.35 -14.30
C HIS A 322 16.74 -15.92 -15.35
N ALA A 323 16.41 -17.08 -15.95
CA ALA A 323 17.22 -17.66 -17.02
C ALA A 323 17.37 -16.75 -18.25
N TYR A 324 16.39 -15.87 -18.51
CA TYR A 324 16.49 -14.86 -19.56
C TYR A 324 17.29 -13.62 -19.14
N GLY A 325 17.62 -13.43 -17.86
CA GLY A 325 18.41 -12.31 -17.34
C GLY A 325 17.60 -11.10 -16.92
N LEU A 326 16.29 -11.24 -16.73
CA LEU A 326 15.40 -10.16 -16.31
C LEU A 326 15.41 -9.93 -14.79
N MET A 327 16.11 -10.77 -14.02
CA MET A 327 16.17 -10.71 -12.54
C MET A 327 17.61 -10.78 -12.02
N PRO A 328 18.50 -9.85 -12.40
CA PRO A 328 19.93 -9.93 -12.09
C PRO A 328 20.28 -9.73 -10.61
N ARG A 329 19.39 -9.17 -9.78
CA ARG A 329 19.67 -8.94 -8.35
C ARG A 329 19.51 -10.20 -7.49
N TRP A 330 18.86 -11.24 -8.00
CA TRP A 330 18.58 -12.45 -7.23
C TRP A 330 19.80 -13.38 -7.19
N ASN A 331 20.08 -13.93 -6.01
CA ASN A 331 21.17 -14.86 -5.77
C ASN A 331 20.68 -16.10 -5.00
N VAL A 332 21.37 -17.23 -5.21
CA VAL A 332 21.09 -18.47 -4.48
C VAL A 332 21.34 -18.26 -2.98
N GLY A 333 20.40 -18.73 -2.16
CA GLY A 333 20.47 -18.61 -0.69
C GLY A 333 19.73 -17.41 -0.11
N MET A 334 19.16 -16.52 -0.94
CA MET A 334 18.23 -15.48 -0.49
C MET A 334 16.97 -16.11 0.13
N ASP A 335 16.51 -15.55 1.24
CA ASP A 335 15.26 -15.92 1.88
C ASP A 335 14.04 -15.44 1.05
N THR A 336 12.84 -15.84 1.46
CA THR A 336 11.59 -15.48 0.77
C THR A 336 11.44 -13.96 0.63
N ILE A 337 11.78 -13.20 1.68
CA ILE A 337 11.56 -11.75 1.73
C ILE A 337 12.54 -11.04 0.80
N ASN A 338 13.83 -11.32 0.89
CA ASN A 338 14.82 -10.69 0.02
C ASN A 338 14.62 -11.12 -1.43
N THR A 339 14.22 -12.38 -1.68
CA THR A 339 13.85 -12.85 -3.03
C THR A 339 12.69 -12.04 -3.59
N GLN A 340 11.65 -11.78 -2.78
CA GLN A 340 10.51 -10.97 -3.18
C GLN A 340 10.90 -9.50 -3.47
N ILE A 341 11.76 -8.91 -2.64
CA ILE A 341 12.23 -7.53 -2.85
C ILE A 341 13.04 -7.43 -4.14
N ALA A 342 14.03 -8.31 -4.33
CA ALA A 342 14.88 -8.32 -5.52
C ALA A 342 14.09 -8.52 -6.81
N THR A 343 13.28 -9.59 -6.86
CA THR A 343 12.46 -9.90 -8.05
C THR A 343 11.33 -8.89 -8.28
N GLY A 344 10.87 -8.23 -7.20
CA GLY A 344 9.92 -7.13 -7.23
C GLY A 344 10.50 -5.89 -7.92
N ILE A 345 11.70 -5.47 -7.52
CA ILE A 345 12.43 -4.34 -8.13
C ILE A 345 12.75 -4.64 -9.61
N ASP A 346 13.19 -5.87 -9.90
CA ASP A 346 13.65 -6.23 -11.23
C ASP A 346 12.50 -6.39 -12.25
N PHE A 347 11.39 -7.04 -11.88
CA PHE A 347 10.34 -7.37 -12.85
C PHE A 347 8.90 -7.21 -12.31
N TRP A 348 8.58 -7.88 -11.20
CA TRP A 348 7.18 -8.10 -10.80
C TRP A 348 6.42 -6.83 -10.45
N ARG A 349 7.08 -5.80 -9.90
CA ARG A 349 6.42 -4.51 -9.60
C ARG A 349 6.03 -3.74 -10.87
N ALA A 350 6.90 -3.70 -11.88
CA ALA A 350 6.56 -3.06 -13.15
C ALA A 350 5.45 -3.84 -13.88
N PHE A 351 5.52 -5.17 -13.85
CA PHE A 351 4.51 -6.04 -14.46
C PHE A 351 3.12 -5.88 -13.81
N SER A 352 3.07 -5.79 -12.48
CA SER A 352 1.82 -5.65 -11.72
C SER A 352 1.13 -4.31 -12.00
N ILE A 353 1.89 -3.21 -12.11
CA ILE A 353 1.38 -1.90 -12.58
C ILE A 353 0.71 -2.05 -13.94
N GLY A 354 1.33 -2.76 -14.87
CA GLY A 354 0.75 -3.08 -16.18
C GLY A 354 -0.61 -3.76 -16.09
N ILE A 355 -0.73 -4.80 -15.24
CA ILE A 355 -2.00 -5.50 -15.02
C ILE A 355 -3.07 -4.58 -14.45
N THR A 356 -2.74 -3.75 -13.47
CA THR A 356 -3.72 -2.80 -12.91
C THR A 356 -4.22 -1.79 -13.95
N LEU A 357 -3.36 -1.39 -14.89
CA LEU A 357 -3.75 -0.57 -16.05
C LEU A 357 -4.74 -1.32 -16.96
N ALA A 358 -4.46 -2.59 -17.28
CA ALA A 358 -5.37 -3.42 -18.08
C ALA A 358 -6.75 -3.53 -17.44
N VAL A 359 -6.79 -3.78 -16.14
CA VAL A 359 -8.00 -3.93 -15.33
C VAL A 359 -8.82 -2.65 -15.33
N THR A 360 -8.13 -1.52 -15.21
CA THR A 360 -8.74 -0.19 -15.31
C THR A 360 -9.37 0.01 -16.70
N ILE A 361 -8.64 -0.31 -17.78
CA ILE A 361 -9.13 -0.22 -19.17
C ILE A 361 -10.36 -1.12 -19.37
N ILE A 362 -10.32 -2.36 -18.87
CA ILE A 362 -11.44 -3.31 -18.94
C ILE A 362 -12.67 -2.75 -18.24
N SER A 363 -12.47 -2.15 -17.07
CA SER A 363 -13.57 -1.60 -16.27
C SER A 363 -14.22 -0.40 -16.96
N PHE A 364 -13.42 0.48 -17.55
CA PHE A 364 -13.92 1.56 -18.41
C PHE A 364 -14.64 1.04 -19.65
N TYR A 365 -14.08 0.02 -20.31
CA TYR A 365 -14.70 -0.62 -21.46
C TYR A 365 -16.07 -1.22 -21.12
N GLN A 366 -16.19 -1.92 -19.99
CA GLN A 366 -17.47 -2.45 -19.51
C GLN A 366 -18.47 -1.33 -19.19
N LEU A 367 -18.00 -0.23 -18.58
CA LEU A 367 -18.83 0.93 -18.31
C LEU A 367 -19.41 1.53 -19.60
N TRP A 368 -18.57 1.79 -20.61
CA TRP A 368 -19.02 2.35 -21.89
C TRP A 368 -19.85 1.38 -22.73
N ALA A 369 -19.48 0.10 -22.79
CA ALA A 369 -20.27 -0.93 -23.48
C ALA A 369 -21.67 -1.09 -22.85
N SER A 370 -21.78 -0.94 -21.53
CA SER A 370 -23.04 -1.06 -20.79
C SER A 370 -24.04 0.08 -21.06
N LEU A 371 -23.55 1.29 -21.35
CA LEU A 371 -24.39 2.43 -21.68
C LEU A 371 -25.12 2.28 -23.04
N GLY A 372 -24.57 1.51 -23.97
CA GLY A 372 -25.07 1.41 -25.35
C GLY A 372 -25.89 0.16 -25.71
N ARG A 373 -25.61 -1.02 -25.13
CA ARG A 373 -26.24 -2.29 -25.57
C ARG A 373 -26.65 -3.26 -24.45
N GLN A 374 -25.99 -3.20 -23.31
CA GLN A 374 -26.18 -4.16 -22.21
C GLN A 374 -27.26 -3.74 -21.21
N ARG A 375 -27.74 -2.50 -21.27
CA ARG A 375 -28.81 -2.00 -20.39
C ARG A 375 -30.12 -2.78 -20.57
N ALA A 376 -30.46 -3.16 -21.81
CA ALA A 376 -31.65 -3.96 -22.07
C ALA A 376 -31.46 -5.43 -21.67
N SER A 377 -30.34 -6.06 -22.05
CA SER A 377 -30.12 -7.49 -21.81
C SER A 377 -29.72 -7.84 -20.38
N ILE A 378 -28.92 -7.02 -19.69
CA ILE A 378 -28.57 -7.24 -18.27
C ILE A 378 -29.78 -6.95 -17.39
N GLN A 379 -30.60 -5.96 -17.71
CA GLN A 379 -31.83 -5.66 -16.96
C GLN A 379 -32.94 -6.67 -17.24
N GLU A 380 -33.01 -7.22 -18.46
CA GLU A 380 -33.87 -8.36 -18.81
C GLU A 380 -33.38 -9.68 -18.20
N TYR A 381 -32.07 -9.84 -17.94
CA TYR A 381 -31.46 -11.03 -17.33
C TYR A 381 -31.42 -10.99 -15.78
N LEU A 382 -31.13 -9.84 -15.18
CA LEU A 382 -31.30 -9.59 -13.73
C LEU A 382 -32.80 -9.48 -13.36
N GLY A 383 -33.64 -9.08 -14.31
CA GLY A 383 -35.11 -9.09 -14.22
C GLY A 383 -35.77 -10.34 -14.83
N GLY A 384 -35.00 -11.38 -15.17
CA GLY A 384 -35.48 -12.55 -15.91
C GLY A 384 -36.16 -13.61 -15.04
N GLU A 385 -37.44 -13.87 -15.37
CA GLU A 385 -38.39 -14.92 -14.91
C GLU A 385 -38.67 -15.12 -13.41
N GLY A 386 -37.77 -14.73 -12.50
CA GLY A 386 -38.05 -14.60 -11.06
C GLY A 386 -38.15 -13.14 -10.57
N GLY A 387 -37.78 -12.17 -11.42
CA GLY A 387 -37.57 -10.76 -11.07
C GLY A 387 -38.43 -9.75 -11.81
N LYS A 388 -39.55 -10.18 -12.42
CA LYS A 388 -40.69 -9.26 -12.51
C LYS A 388 -41.11 -9.02 -11.07
N ASN A 389 -40.60 -7.95 -10.49
CA ASN A 389 -41.11 -7.38 -9.27
C ASN A 389 -42.63 -7.32 -9.39
N ASN A 390 -43.34 -8.26 -8.77
CA ASN A 390 -44.77 -8.25 -8.50
C ASN A 390 -45.10 -7.16 -7.45
N TYR A 391 -44.25 -6.15 -7.37
CA TYR A 391 -44.42 -5.01 -6.52
C TYR A 391 -45.30 -4.02 -7.28
N PRO A 392 -46.46 -3.66 -6.73
CA PRO A 392 -47.35 -2.71 -7.36
C PRO A 392 -46.60 -1.39 -7.60
N THR A 393 -46.89 -0.73 -8.71
CA THR A 393 -46.32 0.60 -9.05
C THR A 393 -46.71 1.67 -8.02
N THR A 394 -47.76 1.41 -7.25
CA THR A 394 -48.19 2.18 -6.09
C THR A 394 -47.66 1.55 -4.82
N CYS A 395 -47.26 2.39 -3.87
CA CYS A 395 -46.78 1.95 -2.55
C CYS A 395 -47.74 0.93 -1.92
N GLN A 396 -47.22 -0.18 -1.42
CA GLN A 396 -47.98 -1.24 -0.73
C GLN A 396 -48.56 -0.81 0.63
N HIS A 397 -48.25 0.40 1.11
CA HIS A 397 -48.73 0.88 2.39
C HIS A 397 -50.19 1.32 2.27
N GLU A 398 -51.05 0.81 3.16
CA GLU A 398 -52.46 1.17 3.21
C GLU A 398 -52.61 2.70 3.29
N GLY A 399 -53.35 3.31 2.35
CA GLY A 399 -53.57 4.75 2.28
C GLY A 399 -52.47 5.59 1.59
N CYS A 400 -51.45 4.98 0.97
CA CYS A 400 -50.42 5.71 0.23
C CYS A 400 -50.49 5.48 -1.30
N ASN A 401 -50.79 6.54 -2.05
CA ASN A 401 -50.82 6.51 -3.53
C ASN A 401 -49.51 6.98 -4.19
N GLN A 402 -48.40 7.02 -3.46
CA GLN A 402 -47.10 7.41 -4.04
C GLN A 402 -46.51 6.26 -4.87
N HIS A 403 -45.69 6.60 -5.87
CA HIS A 403 -45.00 5.62 -6.69
C HIS A 403 -44.04 4.79 -5.84
N SER A 404 -44.02 3.47 -6.03
CA SER A 404 -43.05 2.59 -5.38
C SER A 404 -41.67 2.82 -5.98
N GLU A 405 -40.69 3.26 -5.19
CA GLU A 405 -39.31 3.43 -5.68
C GLU A 405 -38.48 2.17 -5.43
N VAL A 406 -38.67 1.54 -4.26
CA VAL A 406 -37.86 0.39 -3.81
C VAL A 406 -38.80 -0.69 -3.28
N ARG A 407 -38.73 -1.90 -3.85
CA ARG A 407 -39.46 -3.11 -3.40
C ARG A 407 -40.97 -2.92 -3.13
N GLY A 408 -41.65 -2.09 -3.93
CA GLY A 408 -43.09 -1.86 -3.77
C GLY A 408 -43.47 -0.83 -2.71
N TYR A 409 -42.51 -0.18 -2.05
CA TYR A 409 -42.76 0.90 -1.10
C TYR A 409 -42.22 2.23 -1.62
N CYS A 410 -42.83 3.34 -1.19
CA CYS A 410 -42.23 4.66 -1.34
C CYS A 410 -41.19 4.90 -0.22
N MET A 411 -40.21 5.76 -0.49
CA MET A 411 -39.10 6.04 0.44
C MET A 411 -39.55 6.43 1.85
N LYS A 412 -40.68 7.12 1.96
CA LYS A 412 -41.25 7.56 3.24
C LYS A 412 -41.81 6.40 4.07
N HIS A 413 -42.49 5.45 3.43
CA HIS A 413 -43.13 4.31 4.11
C HIS A 413 -42.20 3.10 4.27
N LEU A 414 -41.08 3.05 3.54
CA LEU A 414 -40.03 2.05 3.76
C LEU A 414 -39.39 2.20 5.15
N GLY A 415 -39.39 3.41 5.74
CA GLY A 415 -38.95 3.63 7.12
C GLY A 415 -37.45 3.45 7.39
N ARG A 416 -36.63 3.37 6.32
CA ARG A 416 -35.18 3.13 6.36
C ARG A 416 -34.35 4.33 6.84
N GLY A 417 -34.92 5.54 6.80
CA GLY A 417 -34.24 6.77 7.23
C GLY A 417 -33.34 7.38 6.15
N ASP A 418 -33.84 7.42 4.91
CA ASP A 418 -33.11 7.92 3.73
C ASP A 418 -32.87 9.44 3.73
N PHE A 419 -31.74 9.85 3.13
CA PHE A 419 -31.32 11.26 3.04
C PHE A 419 -31.64 11.85 1.67
N ASN A 420 -31.75 13.18 1.61
CA ASN A 420 -31.91 13.87 0.33
C ASN A 420 -30.59 13.80 -0.47
N VAL A 421 -30.65 13.19 -1.64
CA VAL A 421 -29.54 13.02 -2.59
C VAL A 421 -28.84 14.34 -2.91
N TRP A 422 -29.57 15.44 -3.06
CA TRP A 422 -28.98 16.75 -3.38
C TRP A 422 -28.12 17.31 -2.25
N ILE A 423 -28.51 17.07 -0.99
CA ILE A 423 -27.70 17.46 0.18
C ILE A 423 -26.40 16.65 0.19
N CYS A 424 -26.46 15.35 -0.13
CA CYS A 424 -25.28 14.51 -0.22
C CYS A 424 -24.33 14.99 -1.34
N ILE A 425 -24.84 15.36 -2.51
CA ILE A 425 -24.02 15.89 -3.63
C ILE A 425 -23.36 17.22 -3.23
N LEU A 426 -24.12 18.12 -2.59
CA LEU A 426 -23.60 19.41 -2.15
C LEU A 426 -22.51 19.24 -1.09
N LEU A 427 -22.75 18.40 -0.07
CA LEU A 427 -21.77 18.10 0.97
C LEU A 427 -20.53 17.43 0.37
N PHE A 428 -20.68 16.46 -0.53
CA PHE A 428 -19.56 15.85 -1.25
C PHE A 428 -18.76 16.88 -2.05
N SER A 429 -19.44 17.82 -2.73
CA SER A 429 -18.77 18.86 -3.50
C SER A 429 -17.97 19.81 -2.60
N LEU A 430 -18.52 20.19 -1.45
CA LEU A 430 -17.82 21.01 -0.45
C LEU A 430 -16.61 20.28 0.14
N THR A 431 -16.73 18.99 0.41
CA THR A 431 -15.61 18.20 0.93
C THR A 431 -14.56 17.86 -0.12
N ALA A 432 -14.93 17.74 -1.40
CA ALA A 432 -13.99 17.58 -2.51
C ALA A 432 -13.16 18.86 -2.76
N LEU A 433 -13.70 20.04 -2.44
CA LEU A 433 -12.94 21.30 -2.48
C LEU A 433 -11.89 21.42 -1.37
N TYR A 434 -12.09 20.76 -0.23
CA TYR A 434 -11.18 20.84 0.92
C TYR A 434 -9.71 20.53 0.58
N PRO A 435 -9.34 19.38 -0.03
CA PRO A 435 -7.95 19.10 -0.38
C PRO A 435 -7.37 20.11 -1.39
N ILE A 436 -8.19 20.63 -2.30
CA ILE A 436 -7.76 21.63 -3.30
C ILE A 436 -7.43 22.96 -2.62
N VAL A 437 -8.32 23.43 -1.75
CA VAL A 437 -8.11 24.66 -0.96
C VAL A 437 -6.89 24.47 -0.07
N LEU A 438 -6.79 23.34 0.63
CA LEU A 438 -5.68 23.03 1.52
C LEU A 438 -4.35 23.02 0.76
N ALA A 439 -4.27 22.35 -0.39
CA ALA A 439 -3.09 22.32 -1.24
C ALA A 439 -2.65 23.72 -1.67
N LYS A 440 -3.58 24.56 -2.14
CA LYS A 440 -3.25 25.93 -2.56
C LYS A 440 -2.82 26.82 -1.39
N THR A 441 -3.42 26.63 -0.22
CA THR A 441 -3.07 27.41 0.98
C THR A 441 -1.72 27.02 1.57
N LEU A 442 -1.38 25.73 1.59
CA LEU A 442 -0.12 25.23 2.15
C LEU A 442 1.05 25.38 1.16
N PHE A 443 0.79 25.27 -0.14
CA PHE A 443 1.81 25.31 -1.19
C PHE A 443 1.46 26.30 -2.31
N PRO A 444 1.47 27.62 -2.03
CA PRO A 444 1.03 28.62 -2.98
C PRO A 444 1.90 28.71 -4.24
N THR A 445 3.20 28.43 -4.12
CA THR A 445 4.22 28.47 -5.19
C THR A 445 4.18 27.21 -6.06
N LEU A 446 4.04 26.03 -5.44
CA LEU A 446 3.98 24.73 -6.11
C LEU A 446 2.65 24.54 -6.86
N VAL A 447 1.53 24.92 -6.23
CA VAL A 447 0.19 24.76 -6.82
C VAL A 447 -0.09 25.94 -7.75
N GLY A 448 0.50 25.88 -8.94
CA GLY A 448 0.21 26.78 -10.05
C GLY A 448 -1.21 26.59 -10.60
N VAL A 449 -1.61 27.45 -11.53
CA VAL A 449 -2.95 27.39 -12.16
C VAL A 449 -3.19 26.05 -12.87
N GLY A 450 -2.18 25.54 -13.58
CA GLY A 450 -2.27 24.24 -14.27
C GLY A 450 -2.49 23.06 -13.32
N LEU A 451 -1.79 23.03 -12.18
CA LEU A 451 -1.97 21.97 -11.18
C LEU A 451 -3.35 22.08 -10.49
N LEU A 452 -3.85 23.30 -10.26
CA LEU A 452 -5.18 23.52 -9.69
C LEU A 452 -6.29 23.02 -10.63
N VAL A 453 -6.19 23.30 -11.93
CA VAL A 453 -7.12 22.74 -12.95
C VAL A 453 -7.05 21.21 -12.94
N THR A 454 -5.84 20.65 -12.87
CA THR A 454 -5.64 19.20 -12.77
C THR A 454 -6.31 18.63 -11.51
N PHE A 455 -6.16 19.29 -10.36
CA PHE A 455 -6.80 18.88 -9.10
C PHE A 455 -8.32 18.96 -9.17
N CYS A 456 -8.89 19.99 -9.81
CA CYS A 456 -10.32 20.08 -10.05
C CYS A 456 -10.82 18.94 -10.95
N LEU A 457 -10.11 18.64 -12.04
CA LEU A 457 -10.44 17.50 -12.90
C LEU A 457 -10.35 16.18 -12.13
N ILE A 458 -9.34 16.01 -11.29
CA ILE A 458 -9.20 14.81 -10.47
C ILE A 458 -10.35 14.71 -9.47
N ALA A 459 -10.65 15.78 -8.73
CA ALA A 459 -11.65 15.76 -7.65
C ALA A 459 -13.10 15.61 -8.15
N PHE A 460 -13.45 16.25 -9.27
CA PHE A 460 -14.83 16.31 -9.76
C PHE A 460 -15.13 15.40 -10.94
N VAL A 461 -14.10 14.90 -11.65
CA VAL A 461 -14.28 14.00 -12.79
C VAL A 461 -13.70 12.64 -12.47
N TYR A 462 -12.39 12.54 -12.21
CA TYR A 462 -11.75 11.25 -11.99
C TYR A 462 -12.25 10.53 -10.73
N ALA A 463 -12.21 11.17 -9.56
CA ALA A 463 -12.55 10.53 -8.30
C ALA A 463 -14.01 10.05 -8.24
N PRO A 464 -15.03 10.81 -8.69
CA PRO A 464 -16.41 10.32 -8.75
C PRO A 464 -16.59 9.17 -9.75
N ILE A 465 -15.96 9.24 -10.93
CA ILE A 465 -16.02 8.17 -11.93
C ILE A 465 -15.37 6.89 -11.38
N MET A 466 -14.18 7.00 -10.79
CA MET A 466 -13.50 5.87 -10.17
C MET A 466 -14.27 5.30 -8.99
N SER A 467 -14.86 6.16 -8.15
CA SER A 467 -15.70 5.72 -7.04
C SER A 467 -16.95 4.99 -7.53
N PHE A 468 -17.55 5.43 -8.63
CA PHE A 468 -18.68 4.75 -9.26
C PHE A 468 -18.28 3.40 -9.89
N VAL A 469 -17.18 3.36 -10.66
CA VAL A 469 -16.63 2.13 -11.24
C VAL A 469 -16.32 1.11 -10.14
N SER A 470 -15.65 1.57 -9.08
CA SER A 470 -15.28 0.73 -7.94
C SER A 470 -16.50 0.24 -7.17
N ALA A 471 -17.50 1.10 -6.89
CA ALA A 471 -18.74 0.68 -6.23
C ALA A 471 -19.55 -0.33 -7.06
N ARG A 472 -19.52 -0.20 -8.39
CA ARG A 472 -20.22 -1.12 -9.29
C ARG A 472 -19.52 -2.48 -9.33
N LEU A 473 -18.19 -2.50 -9.37
CA LEU A 473 -17.41 -3.74 -9.32
C LEU A 473 -17.53 -4.44 -7.97
N ASP A 474 -17.55 -3.67 -6.89
CA ASP A 474 -17.85 -4.16 -5.56
C ASP A 474 -19.28 -4.74 -5.50
N GLY A 475 -20.26 -4.06 -6.09
CA GLY A 475 -21.62 -4.60 -6.25
C GLY A 475 -21.71 -5.88 -7.08
N LEU A 476 -20.83 -6.10 -8.06
CA LEU A 476 -20.85 -7.28 -8.94
C LEU A 476 -20.01 -8.45 -8.40
N ILE A 477 -18.90 -8.15 -7.72
CA ILE A 477 -17.79 -9.09 -7.46
C ILE A 477 -17.29 -8.98 -6.01
N GLY A 478 -17.74 -8.00 -5.23
CA GLY A 478 -17.30 -7.79 -3.85
C GLY A 478 -15.83 -7.38 -3.75
N LYS A 479 -15.32 -6.69 -4.78
CA LYS A 479 -13.94 -6.18 -4.85
C LYS A 479 -13.91 -4.78 -5.46
N GLU A 480 -13.13 -3.93 -4.80
CA GLU A 480 -12.81 -2.58 -5.26
C GLU A 480 -11.61 -2.56 -6.21
N ILE A 481 -11.51 -1.52 -7.03
CA ILE A 481 -10.29 -1.23 -7.81
C ILE A 481 -9.63 0.00 -7.24
N SER A 482 -8.33 -0.09 -7.01
CA SER A 482 -7.44 1.07 -6.89
C SER A 482 -6.31 0.94 -7.89
N ILE A 483 -5.93 2.07 -8.49
CA ILE A 483 -4.73 2.15 -9.32
C ILE A 483 -3.57 2.43 -8.35
N PRO A 484 -2.57 1.53 -8.24
CA PRO A 484 -1.43 1.75 -7.38
C PRO A 484 -0.56 2.91 -7.92
N TYR A 485 0.12 3.60 -7.01
CA TYR A 485 1.08 4.66 -7.32
C TYR A 485 0.54 5.86 -8.12
N ILE A 486 -0.78 6.11 -8.12
CA ILE A 486 -1.33 7.24 -8.90
C ILE A 486 -0.86 8.60 -8.38
N ASN A 487 -0.73 8.76 -7.07
CA ASN A 487 -0.27 10.03 -6.48
C ASN A 487 1.20 10.26 -6.84
N GLU A 488 2.01 9.21 -6.71
CA GLU A 488 3.42 9.17 -7.05
C GLU A 488 3.63 9.47 -8.52
N ALA A 489 2.84 8.87 -9.41
CA ALA A 489 2.87 9.17 -10.85
C ALA A 489 2.55 10.65 -11.12
N ILE A 490 1.54 11.23 -10.46
CA ILE A 490 1.23 12.65 -10.59
C ILE A 490 2.40 13.51 -10.11
N ILE A 491 3.00 13.16 -8.97
CA ILE A 491 4.18 13.84 -8.42
C ILE A 491 5.31 13.86 -9.44
N PHE A 492 5.68 12.71 -10.03
CA PHE A 492 6.74 12.66 -11.05
C PHE A 492 6.39 13.43 -12.31
N MET A 493 5.13 13.39 -12.76
CA MET A 493 4.67 14.16 -13.92
C MET A 493 4.74 15.68 -13.68
N THR A 494 4.68 16.16 -12.43
CA THR A 494 4.88 17.59 -12.15
C THR A 494 6.32 18.06 -12.39
N GLY A 495 7.28 17.13 -12.41
CA GLY A 495 8.71 17.45 -12.53
C GLY A 495 9.28 18.25 -11.35
N TYR A 496 8.53 18.39 -10.25
CA TYR A 496 8.97 19.15 -9.09
C TYR A 496 10.15 18.46 -8.39
N ARG A 497 11.15 19.27 -8.03
CA ARG A 497 12.34 18.81 -7.30
C ARG A 497 12.23 19.24 -5.84
N GLY A 498 12.24 18.28 -4.92
CA GLY A 498 12.15 18.49 -3.47
C GLY A 498 11.07 17.66 -2.78
N VAL A 499 11.13 17.63 -1.44
CA VAL A 499 10.25 16.79 -0.60
C VAL A 499 8.84 17.37 -0.45
N GLU A 500 8.69 18.69 -0.55
CA GLU A 500 7.44 19.40 -0.27
C GLU A 500 6.22 18.85 -1.03
N VAL A 501 6.41 18.37 -2.26
CA VAL A 501 5.35 17.80 -3.11
C VAL A 501 4.70 16.54 -2.51
N TRP A 502 5.43 15.76 -1.71
CA TRP A 502 4.93 14.54 -1.07
C TRP A 502 3.89 14.82 0.02
N PHE A 503 3.85 16.06 0.52
CA PHE A 503 2.89 16.47 1.55
C PHE A 503 1.67 17.19 0.94
N VAL A 504 1.58 17.31 -0.38
CA VAL A 504 0.43 17.91 -1.05
C VAL A 504 -0.78 16.97 -0.94
N PRO A 505 -1.92 17.44 -0.43
CA PRO A 505 -3.12 16.61 -0.31
C PRO A 505 -3.77 16.38 -1.70
N PHE A 506 -3.53 15.22 -2.30
CA PHE A 506 -4.13 14.84 -3.58
C PHE A 506 -5.60 14.41 -3.45
N PRO A 507 -6.53 14.92 -4.28
CA PRO A 507 -7.94 14.56 -4.23
C PRO A 507 -8.26 13.23 -4.96
N THR A 508 -7.44 12.19 -4.78
CA THR A 508 -7.54 10.90 -5.50
C THR A 508 -8.31 9.82 -4.75
N ARG A 509 -8.97 10.17 -3.64
CA ARG A 509 -9.65 9.22 -2.76
C ARG A 509 -10.78 8.50 -3.50
N ASN A 510 -10.74 7.17 -3.47
CA ASN A 510 -11.81 6.31 -3.95
C ASN A 510 -12.81 6.05 -2.81
N TYR A 511 -14.10 6.18 -3.08
CA TYR A 511 -15.19 5.98 -2.13
C TYR A 511 -16.07 4.75 -2.45
N GLY A 512 -15.65 3.93 -3.42
CA GLY A 512 -16.43 2.82 -3.98
C GLY A 512 -16.93 1.80 -2.95
N GLY A 513 -16.02 1.24 -2.13
CA GLY A 513 -16.38 0.20 -1.16
C GLY A 513 -17.29 0.64 -0.03
N HIS A 514 -17.54 1.94 0.12
CA HIS A 514 -18.48 2.40 1.13
C HIS A 514 -19.93 2.07 0.78
N ALA A 515 -20.24 1.78 -0.49
CA ALA A 515 -21.56 1.33 -0.91
C ALA A 515 -21.94 -0.01 -0.26
N GLU A 516 -21.00 -0.95 -0.13
CA GLU A 516 -21.22 -2.22 0.57
C GLU A 516 -21.65 -2.00 2.03
N GLY A 517 -21.00 -1.07 2.74
CA GLY A 517 -21.35 -0.78 4.13
C GLY A 517 -22.82 -0.40 4.32
N PHE A 518 -23.37 0.45 3.44
CA PHE A 518 -24.79 0.79 3.45
C PHE A 518 -25.69 -0.38 3.07
N ARG A 519 -25.22 -1.29 2.21
CA ARG A 519 -25.92 -2.53 1.88
C ARG A 519 -25.98 -3.49 3.08
N VAL A 520 -24.91 -3.61 3.85
CA VAL A 520 -24.89 -4.42 5.09
C VAL A 520 -25.91 -3.88 6.10
N VAL A 521 -25.94 -2.56 6.29
CA VAL A 521 -26.91 -1.89 7.17
C VAL A 521 -28.36 -2.17 6.74
N GLU A 522 -28.62 -2.23 5.43
CA GLU A 522 -29.91 -2.65 4.87
C GLU A 522 -30.28 -4.06 5.27
N LEU A 523 -29.37 -5.01 5.05
CA LEU A 523 -29.58 -6.44 5.30
C LEU A 523 -29.78 -6.73 6.78
N VAL A 524 -29.18 -5.92 7.66
CA VAL A 524 -29.38 -6.01 9.11
C VAL A 524 -30.76 -5.47 9.53
N GLY A 525 -31.38 -4.59 8.76
CA GLY A 525 -32.64 -3.94 9.12
C GLY A 525 -32.46 -2.79 10.10
N MET A 526 -31.33 -2.09 10.03
CA MET A 526 -31.05 -0.90 10.86
C MET A 526 -31.31 0.39 10.07
N ARG A 527 -31.88 1.41 10.72
CA ARG A 527 -32.05 2.73 10.10
C ARG A 527 -30.72 3.43 9.85
N PHE A 528 -30.58 4.08 8.70
CA PHE A 528 -29.37 4.85 8.36
C PHE A 528 -29.12 6.05 9.27
N THR A 529 -30.19 6.62 9.85
CA THR A 529 -30.06 7.69 10.85
C THR A 529 -29.34 7.23 12.11
N SER A 530 -29.45 5.94 12.49
CA SER A 530 -28.72 5.38 13.63
C SER A 530 -27.21 5.33 13.37
N LEU A 531 -26.81 4.98 12.13
CA LEU A 531 -25.41 5.01 11.71
C LEU A 531 -24.82 6.42 11.80
N LEU A 532 -25.55 7.43 11.30
CA LEU A 532 -25.12 8.83 11.38
C LEU A 532 -24.97 9.32 12.82
N LYS A 533 -25.95 9.02 13.69
CA LYS A 533 -25.89 9.37 15.12
C LYS A 533 -24.68 8.74 15.81
N ALA A 534 -24.41 7.47 15.53
CA ALA A 534 -23.25 6.77 16.08
C ALA A 534 -21.93 7.41 15.61
N GLU A 535 -21.81 7.77 14.33
CA GLU A 535 -20.60 8.40 13.80
C GLU A 535 -20.30 9.76 14.43
N VAL A 536 -21.33 10.61 14.56
CA VAL A 536 -21.18 11.92 15.22
C VAL A 536 -20.80 11.77 16.69
N PHE A 537 -21.35 10.76 17.38
CA PHE A 537 -21.06 10.51 18.80
C PHE A 537 -19.68 9.91 19.03
N MET A 538 -19.23 8.99 18.16
CA MET A 538 -17.93 8.32 18.29
C MET A 538 -16.76 9.25 18.04
N LEU A 539 -16.86 10.19 17.09
CA LEU A 539 -15.74 11.04 16.67
C LEU A 539 -15.04 11.79 17.83
N PRO A 540 -15.74 12.52 18.72
CA PRO A 540 -15.09 13.19 19.85
C PRO A 540 -14.51 12.21 20.87
N ILE A 541 -15.15 11.04 21.08
CA ILE A 541 -14.69 10.01 22.01
C ILE A 541 -13.37 9.43 21.51
N VAL A 542 -13.33 8.99 20.25
CA VAL A 542 -12.12 8.47 19.60
C VAL A 542 -10.96 9.44 19.71
N LEU A 543 -11.19 10.71 19.36
CA LEU A 543 -10.12 11.70 19.39
C LEU A 543 -9.62 11.97 20.82
N GLY A 544 -10.52 12.07 21.79
CA GLY A 544 -10.16 12.30 23.19
C GLY A 544 -9.45 11.11 23.84
N VAL A 545 -10.00 9.91 23.68
CA VAL A 545 -9.47 8.65 24.19
C VAL A 545 -8.13 8.34 23.54
N SER A 546 -8.04 8.41 22.21
CA SER A 546 -6.81 8.17 21.46
C SER A 546 -5.70 9.15 21.89
N MET A 547 -5.99 10.45 22.01
CA MET A 547 -5.02 11.43 22.50
C MET A 547 -4.54 11.10 23.92
N MET A 548 -5.46 10.76 24.82
CA MET A 548 -5.15 10.43 26.22
C MET A 548 -4.25 9.20 26.31
N TYR A 549 -4.62 8.08 25.67
CA TYR A 549 -3.89 6.83 25.76
C TYR A 549 -2.56 6.85 25.00
N TRP A 550 -2.49 7.46 23.80
CA TRP A 550 -1.21 7.61 23.12
C TRP A 550 -0.24 8.53 23.86
N THR A 551 -0.74 9.60 24.50
CA THR A 551 0.10 10.42 25.40
C THR A 551 0.60 9.60 26.58
N PHE A 552 -0.26 8.77 27.18
CA PHE A 552 0.12 7.89 28.29
C PHE A 552 1.19 6.88 27.89
N LEU A 553 0.99 6.14 26.79
CA LEU A 553 1.93 5.15 26.27
C LEU A 553 3.28 5.78 25.91
N TRP A 554 3.27 6.97 25.30
CA TRP A 554 4.50 7.67 24.93
C TRP A 554 5.30 8.20 26.13
N LYS A 555 4.61 8.52 27.23
CA LYS A 555 5.27 8.90 28.49
C LYS A 555 5.85 7.70 29.22
N LEU A 556 5.21 6.54 29.14
CA LEU A 556 5.62 5.31 29.82
C LEU A 556 7.02 4.86 29.37
N ALA A 557 7.27 4.86 28.06
CA ALA A 557 8.57 4.56 27.48
C ALA A 557 8.72 5.28 26.12
N PRO A 558 9.94 5.60 25.66
CA PRO A 558 10.12 6.12 24.31
C PRO A 558 9.59 5.11 23.29
N ILE A 559 8.95 5.59 22.23
CA ILE A 559 8.51 4.75 21.12
C ILE A 559 9.35 5.17 19.90
N PRO A 560 10.14 4.26 19.30
CA PRO A 560 10.35 2.85 19.66
C PRO A 560 11.30 2.64 20.87
N SER A 561 11.19 1.49 21.54
CA SER A 561 12.11 1.02 22.61
C SER A 561 11.94 -0.48 22.86
N GLU A 562 12.77 -1.07 23.74
CA GLU A 562 12.64 -2.49 24.16
C GLU A 562 11.28 -2.81 24.79
N SER A 563 10.60 -1.82 25.37
CA SER A 563 9.22 -1.97 25.86
C SER A 563 8.22 -2.22 24.73
N TYR A 564 8.56 -1.87 23.49
CA TYR A 564 7.75 -1.97 22.28
C TYR A 564 8.51 -2.70 21.14
N PRO A 565 8.70 -4.03 21.24
CA PRO A 565 9.59 -4.78 20.35
C PRO A 565 9.24 -4.70 18.86
N TYR A 566 7.96 -4.74 18.51
CA TYR A 566 7.56 -4.63 17.11
C TYR A 566 7.89 -3.25 16.54
N ALA A 567 7.57 -2.18 17.28
CA ALA A 567 7.93 -0.84 16.85
C ALA A 567 9.45 -0.72 16.67
N GLN A 568 10.25 -1.28 17.60
CA GLN A 568 11.71 -1.30 17.49
C GLN A 568 12.23 -2.00 16.22
N LEU A 569 11.56 -3.06 15.76
CA LEU A 569 11.99 -3.84 14.61
C LEU A 569 11.47 -3.27 13.27
N MET A 570 10.18 -2.95 13.19
CA MET A 570 9.53 -2.59 11.93
C MET A 570 9.55 -1.10 11.62
N TRP A 571 9.65 -0.22 12.62
CA TRP A 571 9.66 1.22 12.38
C TRP A 571 10.91 1.70 11.63
N PRO A 572 12.13 1.22 11.93
CA PRO A 572 13.30 1.54 11.11
C PRO A 572 13.13 1.14 9.63
N LEU A 573 12.60 -0.07 9.38
CA LEU A 573 12.34 -0.56 8.03
C LEU A 573 11.33 0.32 7.28
N ARG A 574 10.21 0.67 7.92
CA ARG A 574 9.24 1.62 7.33
C ARG A 574 9.83 3.01 7.13
N ALA A 575 10.73 3.45 8.01
CA ALA A 575 11.33 4.78 7.94
C ALA A 575 12.29 4.85 6.76
N PHE A 576 13.06 3.77 6.55
CA PHE A 576 13.88 3.59 5.35
C PHE A 576 13.01 3.64 4.08
N ASP A 577 11.93 2.85 4.01
CA ASP A 577 11.03 2.84 2.86
C ASP A 577 10.44 4.23 2.59
N GLN A 578 9.89 4.89 3.61
CA GLN A 578 9.29 6.21 3.46
C GLN A 578 10.31 7.28 3.07
N ALA A 579 11.52 7.24 3.64
CA ALA A 579 12.60 8.16 3.29
C ALA A 579 13.10 7.93 1.85
N MET A 580 13.13 6.68 1.38
CA MET A 580 13.39 6.35 -0.03
C MET A 580 12.32 6.95 -0.97
N PHE A 581 11.04 6.90 -0.62
CA PHE A 581 9.99 7.56 -1.43
C PHE A 581 10.17 9.08 -1.43
N TYR A 582 10.38 9.69 -0.27
CA TYR A 582 10.55 11.15 -0.15
C TYR A 582 11.80 11.68 -0.86
N SER A 583 12.89 10.92 -0.84
CA SER A 583 14.12 11.26 -1.57
C SER A 583 14.00 11.06 -3.08
N SER A 584 12.99 10.35 -3.58
CA SER A 584 12.87 10.06 -5.02
C SER A 584 12.66 11.30 -5.91
N THR A 585 12.10 12.38 -5.36
CA THR A 585 11.98 13.68 -6.05
C THR A 585 13.16 14.61 -5.79
N MET A 586 14.14 14.16 -5.01
CA MET A 586 15.40 14.84 -4.75
C MET A 586 16.48 14.22 -5.63
N TYR A 587 16.37 14.43 -6.95
CA TYR A 587 17.24 13.80 -7.95
C TYR A 587 18.25 14.76 -8.58
N SER A 588 19.39 14.21 -9.01
CA SER A 588 20.51 14.88 -9.70
C SER A 588 20.05 15.63 -10.91
N LYS A 589 20.38 16.91 -10.95
CA LYS A 589 20.25 17.68 -12.16
C LYS A 589 21.58 18.33 -12.52
N THR A 590 22.00 18.04 -13.74
CA THR A 590 23.18 18.60 -14.37
C THR A 590 22.72 19.46 -15.52
N TRP A 591 23.16 20.71 -15.55
CA TRP A 591 22.95 21.65 -16.65
C TRP A 591 24.22 21.71 -17.49
N ARG A 592 24.05 21.49 -18.80
CA ARG A 592 25.14 21.46 -19.78
C ARG A 592 25.27 22.78 -20.52
N ALA A 593 26.39 22.95 -21.22
CA ALA A 593 26.63 24.10 -22.09
C ALA A 593 25.42 24.37 -23.02
N GLY A 594 24.91 25.61 -23.00
CA GLY A 594 23.75 26.02 -23.78
C GLY A 594 22.39 25.88 -23.08
N GLU A 595 22.32 25.21 -21.92
CA GLU A 595 21.09 25.14 -21.11
C GLU A 595 20.94 26.37 -20.20
N GLU A 596 19.69 26.74 -19.90
CA GLU A 596 19.36 27.91 -19.08
C GLU A 596 19.18 27.54 -17.60
N LEU A 597 19.86 28.27 -16.72
CA LEU A 597 19.76 28.19 -15.26
C LEU A 597 19.68 29.60 -14.70
N ASP A 598 18.63 29.90 -13.93
CA ASP A 598 18.41 31.22 -13.31
C ASP A 598 18.53 32.40 -14.30
N GLU A 599 17.89 32.28 -15.47
CA GLU A 599 17.91 33.27 -16.57
C GLU A 599 19.30 33.50 -17.20
N LYS A 600 20.26 32.59 -16.97
CA LYS A 600 21.61 32.61 -17.54
C LYS A 600 21.91 31.31 -18.29
N ILE A 601 22.55 31.44 -19.45
CA ILE A 601 23.00 30.29 -20.24
C ILE A 601 24.32 29.77 -19.67
N VAL A 602 24.43 28.46 -19.48
CA VAL A 602 25.69 27.81 -19.08
C VAL A 602 26.72 27.93 -20.21
N PRO A 603 27.92 28.51 -19.97
CA PRO A 603 28.95 28.66 -20.98
C PRO A 603 29.47 27.34 -21.54
N HIS A 604 30.03 27.37 -22.76
CA HIS A 604 30.70 26.21 -23.34
C HIS A 604 31.92 25.81 -22.49
N GLY A 605 32.01 24.52 -22.16
CA GLY A 605 33.05 23.96 -21.27
C GLY A 605 32.76 24.11 -19.78
N GLU A 606 31.64 24.73 -19.40
CA GLU A 606 31.13 24.71 -18.03
C GLU A 606 29.99 23.71 -17.87
N VAL A 607 29.94 23.09 -16.69
CA VAL A 607 28.82 22.27 -16.25
C VAL A 607 28.40 22.71 -14.86
N VAL A 608 27.09 22.82 -14.66
CA VAL A 608 26.50 23.07 -13.35
C VAL A 608 25.83 21.79 -12.89
N TRP A 609 26.19 21.27 -11.73
CA TRP A 609 25.53 20.14 -11.10
C TRP A 609 24.92 20.57 -9.80
N SER A 610 23.68 20.19 -9.55
CA SER A 610 23.06 20.37 -8.24
C SER A 610 22.96 19.04 -7.53
N SER A 611 23.58 18.95 -6.35
CA SER A 611 23.48 17.77 -5.49
C SER A 611 22.13 17.69 -4.79
N HIS A 612 21.87 16.56 -4.12
CA HIS A 612 20.59 16.29 -3.46
C HIS A 612 20.78 16.35 -1.97
N ASN A 613 20.01 17.20 -1.32
CA ASN A 613 19.74 17.04 0.09
C ASN A 613 20.99 16.97 0.97
N LEU A 614 21.84 18.00 0.87
CA LEU A 614 22.94 18.10 1.81
C LEU A 614 22.38 18.23 3.23
N GLN A 615 23.04 17.59 4.18
CA GLN A 615 22.68 17.71 5.59
C GLN A 615 23.14 19.05 6.16
N ASP A 616 22.40 19.56 7.14
CA ASP A 616 22.74 20.78 7.87
C ASP A 616 23.93 20.55 8.83
N ARG A 617 24.75 21.58 9.03
CA ARG A 617 25.86 21.65 9.98
C ARG A 617 27.02 20.68 9.78
N TYR A 618 27.31 20.29 8.55
CA TYR A 618 28.46 19.44 8.22
C TYR A 618 29.47 20.15 7.33
N TRP A 619 30.73 19.74 7.45
CA TRP A 619 31.76 20.04 6.46
C TRP A 619 31.62 19.05 5.30
N TRP A 620 31.68 19.57 4.08
CA TRP A 620 31.58 18.81 2.85
C TRP A 620 32.83 19.02 2.01
N TYR A 621 33.27 17.94 1.35
CA TYR A 621 34.37 17.89 0.41
C TYR A 621 33.83 17.51 -0.95
N TRP A 622 34.37 18.11 -2.01
CA TRP A 622 33.92 17.79 -3.36
C TRP A 622 35.08 17.82 -4.37
N ARG A 623 34.94 16.99 -5.40
CA ARG A 623 35.91 16.84 -6.50
C ARG A 623 35.19 16.54 -7.81
N ALA A 624 35.86 16.79 -8.93
CA ALA A 624 35.32 16.51 -10.25
C ALA A 624 36.36 15.87 -11.17
N ARG A 625 35.90 15.04 -12.10
CA ARG A 625 36.67 14.49 -13.23
C ARG A 625 35.80 14.48 -14.48
N ALA A 626 36.43 14.31 -15.65
CA ALA A 626 35.72 14.29 -16.93
C ALA A 626 36.06 13.03 -17.72
N THR A 627 35.15 12.65 -18.62
CA THR A 627 35.33 11.56 -19.59
C THR A 627 34.84 12.00 -20.97
N ARG A 628 35.44 11.44 -22.03
CA ARG A 628 34.96 11.60 -23.42
C ARG A 628 33.98 10.49 -23.82
N GLU A 629 33.79 9.46 -22.99
CA GLU A 629 32.91 8.32 -23.25
C GLU A 629 31.45 8.63 -22.94
N VAL A 630 30.85 9.57 -23.69
CA VAL A 630 29.46 10.02 -23.47
C VAL A 630 28.42 8.95 -23.83
N HIS A 631 28.80 7.93 -24.60
CA HIS A 631 27.89 6.90 -25.13
C HIS A 631 27.62 5.74 -24.17
N ILE A 632 28.51 5.49 -23.20
CA ILE A 632 28.33 4.44 -22.19
C ILE A 632 27.39 4.97 -21.12
N LEU A 633 26.26 4.29 -20.86
CA LEU A 633 25.26 4.78 -19.91
C LEU A 633 25.69 4.57 -18.46
N ASP A 634 26.27 3.40 -18.14
CA ASP A 634 26.82 3.11 -16.81
C ASP A 634 28.09 3.92 -16.54
N GLU A 635 28.06 4.72 -15.47
CA GLU A 635 29.17 5.56 -15.09
C GLU A 635 30.40 4.76 -14.65
N LEU A 636 30.19 3.63 -13.95
CA LEU A 636 31.26 2.84 -13.35
C LEU A 636 32.15 2.18 -14.41
N LYS A 637 31.62 2.01 -15.63
CA LYS A 637 32.31 1.39 -16.76
C LYS A 637 33.03 2.39 -17.67
N ARG A 638 32.94 3.70 -17.38
CA ARG A 638 33.62 4.74 -18.16
C ARG A 638 35.08 4.92 -17.73
N GLU A 639 35.93 5.25 -18.68
CA GLU A 639 37.30 5.69 -18.43
C GLU A 639 37.35 7.20 -18.16
N TYR A 640 38.04 7.60 -17.10
CA TYR A 640 38.11 8.99 -16.65
C TYR A 640 39.51 9.58 -16.69
N GLY A 641 39.58 10.88 -16.96
CA GLY A 641 40.78 11.69 -16.73
C GLY A 641 41.09 11.90 -15.24
N PRO A 642 42.17 12.61 -14.91
CA PRO A 642 42.57 12.86 -13.53
C PRO A 642 41.55 13.71 -12.77
N TRP A 643 41.47 13.48 -11.45
CA TRP A 643 40.64 14.27 -10.53
C TRP A 643 41.14 15.72 -10.41
N SER A 644 40.20 16.64 -10.17
CA SER A 644 40.47 18.03 -9.79
C SER A 644 41.12 18.14 -8.40
N GLU A 645 41.59 19.34 -8.05
CA GLU A 645 41.84 19.66 -6.64
C GLU A 645 40.54 19.55 -5.83
N ILE A 646 40.64 19.20 -4.54
CA ILE A 646 39.48 19.03 -3.66
C ILE A 646 39.08 20.39 -3.09
N GLY A 647 37.81 20.75 -3.29
CA GLY A 647 37.17 21.88 -2.63
C GLY A 647 36.49 21.44 -1.33
N TYR A 648 36.26 22.39 -0.41
CA TYR A 648 35.47 22.14 0.80
C TYR A 648 34.57 23.33 1.15
N PHE A 649 33.44 23.07 1.81
CA PHE A 649 32.48 24.09 2.24
C PHE A 649 31.69 23.62 3.47
N TYR A 650 30.97 24.53 4.13
CA TYR A 650 30.13 24.24 5.30
C TYR A 650 28.66 24.57 5.00
N THR A 651 27.73 23.72 5.43
CA THR A 651 26.29 23.95 5.32
C THR A 651 25.70 24.50 6.62
N ASP A 652 24.95 25.60 6.53
CA ASP A 652 24.20 26.17 7.66
C ASP A 652 22.82 26.68 7.22
N PHE A 653 21.78 25.90 7.47
CA PHE A 653 20.43 26.23 7.02
C PHE A 653 19.74 27.24 7.95
N LYS A 654 20.24 27.41 9.18
CA LYS A 654 19.60 28.18 10.25
C LYS A 654 20.37 29.46 10.66
N GLY A 655 21.44 29.82 9.95
CA GLY A 655 22.20 31.05 10.21
C GLY A 655 22.99 31.00 11.53
N ARG A 656 23.45 29.83 11.95
CA ARG A 656 24.29 29.61 13.13
C ARG A 656 25.77 29.57 12.73
N ALA A 657 26.61 30.30 13.46
CA ALA A 657 28.04 30.37 13.18
C ALA A 657 28.69 28.97 13.06
N PRO A 658 29.60 28.75 12.08
CA PRO A 658 30.30 27.49 11.92
C PRO A 658 31.16 27.16 13.14
N PRO A 659 31.44 25.87 13.41
CA PRO A 659 32.37 25.48 14.45
C PRO A 659 33.75 26.13 14.20
N GLN A 660 34.40 26.62 15.25
CA GLN A 660 35.66 27.39 15.16
C GLN A 660 36.86 26.60 14.59
N SER A 661 36.79 25.27 14.58
CA SER A 661 37.83 24.40 14.02
C SER A 661 37.62 24.22 12.52
N SER A 662 38.51 24.79 11.70
CA SER A 662 38.63 24.39 10.30
C SER A 662 39.15 22.95 10.22
N PRO A 663 38.64 22.11 9.30
CA PRO A 663 39.22 20.79 9.08
C PRO A 663 40.70 20.91 8.68
N ASP A 664 41.55 20.04 9.26
CA ASP A 664 43.00 20.01 9.01
C ASP A 664 43.32 19.50 7.59
N LEU A 665 43.28 20.43 6.63
CA LEU A 665 43.42 20.17 5.21
C LEU A 665 44.76 19.53 4.84
N GLU A 666 45.80 19.76 5.65
CA GLU A 666 47.15 19.27 5.39
C GLU A 666 47.26 17.76 5.66
N THR A 667 46.58 17.28 6.70
CA THR A 667 46.45 15.86 7.02
C THR A 667 45.62 15.13 5.96
N VAL A 668 44.55 15.77 5.48
CA VAL A 668 43.71 15.26 4.38
C VAL A 668 44.48 15.10 3.07
N LYS A 669 45.21 16.13 2.64
CA LYS A 669 46.03 16.09 1.41
C LYS A 669 47.10 14.99 1.47
N ARG A 670 47.72 14.77 2.65
CA ARG A 670 48.71 13.71 2.87
C ARG A 670 48.11 12.31 2.81
N GLN A 671 46.94 12.09 3.42
CA GLN A 671 46.24 10.80 3.37
C GLN A 671 45.84 10.42 1.94
N LEU A 672 45.34 11.37 1.17
CA LEU A 672 44.94 11.14 -0.23
C LEU A 672 46.13 10.92 -1.17
N GLN A 673 47.25 11.64 -0.97
CA GLN A 673 48.49 11.34 -1.69
C GLN A 673 49.00 9.92 -1.40
N GLN A 674 48.88 9.45 -0.16
CA GLN A 674 49.21 8.07 0.21
C GLN A 674 48.26 7.06 -0.43
N GLN A 675 46.95 7.34 -0.46
CA GLN A 675 45.94 6.48 -1.06
C GLN A 675 46.09 6.39 -2.59
N ASN A 676 46.31 7.52 -3.27
CA ASN A 676 46.56 7.55 -4.72
C ASN A 676 47.85 6.78 -5.06
N MET A 677 48.92 6.90 -4.26
CA MET A 677 50.14 6.11 -4.43
C MET A 677 49.91 4.60 -4.23
N GLN A 678 49.03 4.19 -3.31
CA GLN A 678 48.67 2.78 -3.11
C GLN A 678 47.83 2.22 -4.27
N ILE A 679 46.87 2.99 -4.78
CA ILE A 679 46.00 2.58 -5.91
C ILE A 679 46.83 2.40 -7.19
N SER A 680 47.74 3.34 -7.49
CA SER A 680 48.65 3.23 -8.64
C SER A 680 49.66 2.09 -8.50
N ASN A 681 49.96 1.63 -7.29
CA ASN A 681 50.81 0.45 -7.07
C ASN A 681 50.03 -0.86 -7.27
N ASN A 682 48.74 -0.92 -6.94
CA ASN A 682 47.90 -2.11 -7.11
C ASN A 682 47.40 -2.32 -8.56
N THR A 683 47.32 -1.28 -9.38
CA THR A 683 46.92 -1.37 -10.81
C THR A 683 48.09 -1.75 -11.75
N SER A 684 49.26 -2.10 -11.19
CA SER A 684 50.44 -2.48 -11.97
C SER A 684 50.59 -3.99 -12.24
N ILE A 685 49.54 -4.78 -11.98
CA ILE A 685 49.52 -6.22 -12.26
C ILE A 685 48.32 -6.53 -13.18
N GLY A 686 48.53 -6.35 -14.49
CA GLY A 686 47.62 -6.82 -15.54
C GLY A 686 47.08 -5.71 -16.45
N GLY A 687 47.38 -5.79 -17.75
CA GLY A 687 46.76 -4.98 -18.81
C GLY A 687 47.65 -3.85 -19.35
N GLY A 688 47.99 -3.91 -20.64
CA GLY A 688 48.95 -3.02 -21.30
C GLY A 688 48.59 -1.54 -21.28
N LEU A 689 49.61 -0.70 -21.07
CA LEU A 689 49.56 0.76 -21.15
C LEU A 689 49.12 1.22 -22.56
N ARG A 690 47.83 1.52 -22.72
CA ARG A 690 47.36 2.46 -23.74
C ARG A 690 47.81 3.86 -23.33
N GLU A 691 48.38 4.62 -24.26
CA GLU A 691 48.90 5.96 -23.97
C GLU A 691 47.80 6.90 -23.44
N PRO A 692 48.10 7.78 -22.45
CA PRO A 692 47.15 8.74 -21.85
C PRO A 692 46.71 9.89 -22.79
N ALA A 693 46.93 9.79 -24.10
CA ALA A 693 46.79 10.88 -25.06
C ALA A 693 45.33 11.30 -25.35
N ASP A 694 44.35 10.45 -25.05
CA ASP A 694 42.94 10.69 -25.38
C ASP A 694 42.04 11.07 -24.18
N LEU A 695 42.57 11.11 -22.95
CA LEU A 695 41.79 11.45 -21.76
C LEU A 695 41.75 12.98 -21.51
N PRO A 696 40.61 13.54 -21.06
CA PRO A 696 40.49 14.97 -20.77
C PRO A 696 41.33 15.39 -19.56
N SER A 697 41.80 16.64 -19.53
CA SER A 697 42.58 17.19 -18.40
C SER A 697 41.74 17.35 -17.13
N ALA A 698 42.41 17.55 -15.98
CA ALA A 698 41.74 17.78 -14.71
C ALA A 698 40.86 19.05 -14.77
N PRO A 699 39.57 18.97 -14.39
CA PRO A 699 38.67 20.11 -14.43
C PRO A 699 38.92 21.09 -13.27
N ARG A 700 38.52 22.36 -13.46
CA ARG A 700 38.64 23.45 -12.47
C ARG A 700 37.33 23.64 -11.69
N LEU A 701 37.42 23.69 -10.36
CA LEU A 701 36.28 23.96 -9.48
C LEU A 701 36.01 25.48 -9.40
N LEU A 702 34.80 25.92 -9.72
CA LEU A 702 34.41 27.35 -9.70
C LEU A 702 33.60 27.72 -8.46
N TRP A 703 32.58 26.94 -8.12
CA TRP A 703 31.68 27.21 -6.99
C TRP A 703 31.08 25.91 -6.46
N PRO A 704 30.88 25.71 -5.15
CA PRO A 704 31.21 26.60 -4.02
C PRO A 704 32.71 26.86 -3.91
N THR A 705 33.08 28.10 -3.58
CA THR A 705 34.49 28.42 -3.33
C THR A 705 34.98 27.71 -2.09
N THR A 706 36.23 27.28 -2.11
CA THR A 706 36.88 26.61 -0.97
C THR A 706 36.77 27.45 0.31
N GLY A 707 36.18 26.89 1.36
CA GLY A 707 35.92 27.54 2.65
C GLY A 707 34.61 28.35 2.73
N ALA A 708 33.74 28.29 1.72
CA ALA A 708 32.44 28.96 1.75
C ALA A 708 31.50 28.38 2.82
N VAL A 709 30.67 29.26 3.39
CA VAL A 709 29.51 28.88 4.21
C VAL A 709 28.27 29.06 3.35
N LEU A 710 27.51 27.98 3.14
CA LEU A 710 26.28 27.99 2.38
C LEU A 710 25.11 28.18 3.33
N GLU A 711 24.42 29.31 3.20
CA GLU A 711 23.32 29.69 4.09
C GLU A 711 21.94 29.60 3.44
N GLY A 712 20.93 29.26 4.24
CA GLY A 712 19.51 29.29 3.86
C GLY A 712 19.06 28.17 2.93
N LYS A 713 17.87 28.31 2.33
CA LYS A 713 17.24 27.25 1.51
C LYS A 713 18.05 26.85 0.26
N GLY A 714 18.86 27.76 -0.28
CA GLY A 714 19.75 27.47 -1.42
C GLY A 714 20.93 26.54 -1.07
N ALA A 715 21.25 26.40 0.22
CA ALA A 715 22.29 25.50 0.71
C ALA A 715 21.87 24.03 0.76
N ILE A 716 20.56 23.74 0.66
CA ILE A 716 20.03 22.37 0.67
C ILE A 716 20.41 21.63 -0.62
N ASN A 717 20.29 22.32 -1.76
CA ASN A 717 20.62 21.81 -3.10
C ASN A 717 21.52 22.81 -3.84
N PRO A 718 22.79 22.96 -3.45
CA PRO A 718 23.68 23.93 -4.07
C PRO A 718 24.04 23.56 -5.50
N ASN A 719 24.25 24.56 -6.34
CA ASN A 719 24.61 24.42 -7.76
C ASN A 719 26.14 24.45 -7.96
N PHE A 720 26.81 23.31 -7.81
CA PHE A 720 28.24 23.13 -8.10
C PHE A 720 28.58 23.50 -9.53
N ARG A 721 29.60 24.34 -9.73
CA ARG A 721 30.06 24.78 -11.05
C ARG A 721 31.48 24.28 -11.30
N VAL A 722 31.65 23.61 -12.42
CA VAL A 722 32.93 23.04 -12.86
C VAL A 722 33.22 23.51 -14.28
N ALA A 723 34.47 23.83 -14.58
CA ALA A 723 34.91 24.26 -15.90
C ALA A 723 36.07 23.40 -16.42
N LEU A 724 36.01 23.06 -17.71
CA LEU A 724 37.10 22.43 -18.44
C LEU A 724 37.39 23.24 -19.70
N ASP A 725 38.67 23.42 -20.03
CA ASP A 725 39.07 24.08 -21.27
C ASP A 725 38.88 23.10 -22.44
N LEU A 726 37.86 23.32 -23.27
CA LEU A 726 37.39 22.40 -24.30
C LEU A 726 37.38 23.04 -25.68
N ALA A 727 37.83 22.29 -26.68
CA ALA A 727 37.66 22.67 -28.08
C ALA A 727 36.17 22.64 -28.49
N LEU A 728 35.77 23.50 -29.43
CA LEU A 728 34.35 23.72 -29.83
C LEU A 728 33.61 22.48 -30.39
N LYS A 729 34.29 21.35 -30.62
CA LYS A 729 33.71 20.11 -31.17
C LYS A 729 33.71 18.94 -30.18
N ASP A 730 34.32 19.11 -29.01
CA ASP A 730 34.48 18.03 -28.04
C ASP A 730 33.30 18.04 -27.06
N SER A 731 32.67 16.88 -26.89
CA SER A 731 31.69 16.65 -25.83
C SER A 731 32.31 15.81 -24.73
N VAL A 732 32.21 16.27 -23.48
CA VAL A 732 32.65 15.51 -22.31
C VAL A 732 31.51 15.40 -21.31
N GLU A 733 31.49 14.30 -20.58
CA GLU A 733 30.63 14.11 -19.42
C GLU A 733 31.45 14.31 -18.15
N PHE A 734 30.88 14.98 -17.15
CA PHE A 734 31.53 15.21 -15.87
C PHE A 734 31.01 14.23 -14.83
N ASN A 735 31.93 13.68 -14.04
CA ASN A 735 31.61 12.98 -12.81
C ASN A 735 32.05 13.87 -11.64
N ILE A 736 31.08 14.30 -10.84
CA ILE A 736 31.27 15.16 -9.68
C ILE A 736 30.85 14.38 -8.45
N GLU A 737 31.71 14.38 -7.44
CA GLU A 737 31.47 13.70 -6.17
C GLU A 737 31.49 14.70 -5.02
N VAL A 738 30.58 14.53 -4.06
CA VAL A 738 30.54 15.28 -2.80
C VAL A 738 30.35 14.31 -1.63
N ASP A 739 31.12 14.49 -0.56
CA ASP A 739 31.08 13.63 0.62
C ASP A 739 31.45 14.42 1.89
N ARG A 740 31.09 13.90 3.05
CA ARG A 740 31.51 14.41 4.36
C ARG A 740 32.92 13.97 4.73
N LEU A 741 33.40 12.87 4.14
CA LEU A 741 34.77 12.41 4.31
C LEU A 741 35.62 12.86 3.11
N PRO A 742 36.85 13.32 3.38
CA PRO A 742 37.74 13.74 2.31
C PRO A 742 38.29 12.58 1.47
N THR A 743 38.15 11.35 1.96
CA THR A 743 38.50 10.08 1.30
C THR A 743 37.48 9.65 0.24
N PHE A 744 36.28 10.26 0.21
CA PHE A 744 35.18 9.92 -0.71
C PHE A 744 34.73 8.45 -0.63
N ASP A 745 34.79 7.88 0.57
CA ASP A 745 34.31 6.54 0.94
C ASP A 745 33.27 6.57 2.08
N GLY A 746 32.75 7.77 2.36
CA GLY A 746 31.75 8.00 3.39
C GLY A 746 30.36 7.50 3.01
N THR A 747 29.53 7.32 4.02
CA THR A 747 28.14 6.86 3.87
C THR A 747 27.21 7.87 3.19
N PHE A 748 27.67 9.09 2.95
CA PHE A 748 26.93 10.18 2.32
C PHE A 748 27.57 10.67 1.02
N LEU A 749 28.42 9.84 0.40
CA LEU A 749 28.93 10.09 -0.93
C LEU A 749 27.75 10.24 -1.90
N GLN A 750 27.70 11.38 -2.60
CA GLN A 750 26.78 11.60 -3.71
C GLN A 750 27.57 11.88 -4.98
N ARG A 751 27.10 11.29 -6.07
CA ARG A 751 27.67 11.42 -7.41
C ARG A 751 26.71 12.15 -8.34
N SER A 752 27.25 12.80 -9.36
CA SER A 752 26.44 13.44 -10.39
C SER A 752 25.59 12.49 -11.23
N SER A 753 25.93 11.19 -11.23
CA SER A 753 25.15 10.13 -11.87
C SER A 753 24.12 9.46 -10.98
N ASP A 754 24.13 9.72 -9.67
CA ASP A 754 23.22 9.04 -8.75
C ASP A 754 21.76 9.31 -9.17
N MET A 755 21.05 8.21 -9.44
CA MET A 755 19.63 8.22 -9.71
C MET A 755 18.88 7.80 -8.45
N PRO A 756 17.70 8.37 -8.16
CA PRO A 756 16.92 7.90 -7.05
C PRO A 756 16.50 6.45 -7.25
N MET A 757 16.62 5.64 -6.21
CA MET A 757 16.34 4.19 -6.25
C MET A 757 14.94 3.85 -6.80
N MET A 758 13.95 4.71 -6.55
CA MET A 758 12.60 4.53 -7.10
C MET A 758 12.55 4.67 -8.64
N TYR A 759 13.40 5.53 -9.21
CA TYR A 759 13.54 5.68 -10.66
C TYR A 759 14.17 4.43 -11.28
N GLU A 760 15.23 3.89 -10.66
CA GLU A 760 15.84 2.61 -11.05
C GLU A 760 14.79 1.48 -11.06
N ALA A 761 13.94 1.45 -10.05
CA ALA A 761 12.98 0.38 -9.83
C ALA A 761 11.66 0.50 -10.63
N LEU A 762 11.37 1.64 -11.27
CA LEU A 762 10.12 1.85 -12.03
C LEU A 762 10.34 2.23 -13.49
N TRP A 763 11.49 2.80 -13.84
CA TRP A 763 11.72 3.40 -15.14
C TRP A 763 12.89 2.77 -15.89
N GLU A 764 14.13 3.01 -15.43
CA GLU A 764 15.35 2.56 -16.12
C GLU A 764 16.45 2.27 -15.11
N ASP A 765 17.02 1.08 -15.19
CA ASP A 765 18.14 0.64 -14.36
C ASP A 765 19.43 0.59 -15.18
N VAL A 766 20.28 1.59 -14.98
CA VAL A 766 21.47 1.83 -15.82
C VAL A 766 22.64 0.91 -15.44
N LYS A 767 22.63 0.31 -14.24
CA LYS A 767 23.72 -0.54 -13.72
C LYS A 767 23.96 -1.82 -14.54
N TYR A 768 23.02 -2.17 -15.42
CA TYR A 768 23.05 -3.39 -16.23
C TYR A 768 22.92 -3.07 -17.73
N THR A 769 23.40 -1.91 -18.23
CA THR A 769 23.31 -1.56 -19.66
C THR A 769 24.47 -2.07 -20.51
N GLY A 770 25.49 -2.65 -19.88
CA GLY A 770 26.74 -3.06 -20.52
C GLY A 770 27.63 -1.90 -20.97
N ASP A 771 28.93 -2.12 -21.15
CA ASP A 771 29.86 -1.13 -21.75
C ASP A 771 30.40 -1.52 -23.13
N GLY A 772 30.20 -2.76 -23.56
CA GLY A 772 30.61 -3.20 -24.89
C GLY A 772 32.12 -3.34 -25.06
N LYS A 773 32.88 -3.41 -23.96
CA LYS A 773 34.33 -3.58 -24.00
C LYS A 773 34.68 -5.05 -23.77
N ASP A 774 35.59 -5.54 -24.59
CA ASP A 774 36.30 -6.80 -24.39
C ASP A 774 37.43 -6.51 -23.38
N GLY A 775 37.25 -6.98 -22.14
CA GLY A 775 38.09 -6.63 -20.99
C GLY A 775 39.41 -7.40 -20.94
N ASP A 776 39.47 -8.58 -21.54
CA ASP A 776 40.61 -9.50 -21.49
C ASP A 776 41.23 -9.78 -22.88
N GLY A 777 40.61 -9.28 -23.95
CA GLY A 777 41.16 -9.24 -25.30
C GLY A 777 40.96 -10.52 -26.09
N ASP A 778 39.97 -11.33 -25.73
CA ASP A 778 39.67 -12.62 -26.34
C ASP A 778 38.89 -12.49 -27.69
N GLY A 779 38.35 -11.30 -27.95
CA GLY A 779 37.58 -10.95 -29.14
C GLY A 779 36.07 -11.15 -29.03
N LEU A 780 35.56 -11.53 -27.86
CA LEU A 780 34.14 -11.65 -27.54
C LEU A 780 33.73 -10.56 -26.54
N ILE A 781 32.42 -10.36 -26.40
CA ILE A 781 31.85 -9.42 -25.44
C ILE A 781 30.59 -10.12 -24.90
N ASP A 782 30.73 -10.90 -23.84
CA ASP A 782 29.68 -11.80 -23.35
C ASP A 782 29.47 -11.76 -21.82
N GLU A 783 28.72 -12.73 -21.29
CA GLU A 783 28.14 -12.71 -19.93
C GLU A 783 28.27 -14.09 -19.24
N GLU A 784 29.33 -14.30 -18.45
CA GLU A 784 29.54 -15.59 -17.77
C GLU A 784 28.94 -15.68 -16.35
N VAL A 785 28.41 -14.57 -15.81
CA VAL A 785 27.85 -14.52 -14.44
C VAL A 785 26.52 -15.29 -14.31
N LYS A 786 25.85 -15.62 -15.41
CA LYS A 786 24.44 -16.04 -15.40
C LYS A 786 24.19 -17.52 -15.09
N ASN A 787 25.17 -18.39 -15.34
CA ASN A 787 25.03 -19.84 -15.15
C ASN A 787 26.20 -20.50 -14.40
N TYR A 788 27.25 -19.74 -14.03
CA TYR A 788 28.50 -20.26 -13.43
C TYR A 788 29.14 -21.40 -14.24
N LYS A 789 28.95 -21.38 -15.56
CA LYS A 789 29.58 -22.31 -16.49
C LYS A 789 30.24 -21.52 -17.60
N ASP A 790 31.52 -21.82 -17.75
CA ASP A 790 32.35 -21.55 -18.91
C ASP A 790 31.72 -22.26 -20.13
N ASP A 791 30.85 -21.54 -20.85
CA ASP A 791 30.04 -22.07 -21.96
C ASP A 791 30.81 -22.05 -23.29
N ASP A 792 31.92 -21.32 -23.39
CA ASP A 792 32.77 -21.18 -24.58
C ASP A 792 34.18 -21.80 -24.42
N GLY A 793 34.57 -22.16 -23.20
CA GLY A 793 35.69 -23.05 -22.87
C GLY A 793 37.03 -22.35 -22.64
N ASP A 794 37.02 -21.06 -22.31
CA ASP A 794 38.23 -20.23 -22.19
C ASP A 794 38.87 -20.26 -20.78
N GLY A 795 38.11 -20.72 -19.78
CA GLY A 795 38.53 -20.88 -18.40
C GLY A 795 38.54 -19.61 -17.56
N LEU A 796 37.92 -18.51 -18.01
CA LEU A 796 37.70 -17.28 -17.27
C LEU A 796 36.20 -17.14 -16.89
N VAL A 797 35.85 -16.12 -16.10
CA VAL A 797 34.47 -15.77 -15.73
C VAL A 797 34.39 -14.25 -15.81
N ASP A 798 33.79 -13.71 -16.87
CA ASP A 798 33.79 -12.28 -17.24
C ASP A 798 32.55 -11.46 -16.77
N GLU A 799 32.55 -10.14 -16.99
CA GLU A 799 31.89 -9.14 -16.12
C GLU A 799 30.72 -8.31 -16.73
N ASP A 800 30.44 -8.36 -18.05
CA ASP A 800 29.52 -7.39 -18.69
C ASP A 800 28.02 -7.75 -18.61
N ILE A 801 27.48 -7.91 -17.39
CA ILE A 801 26.06 -8.22 -17.15
C ILE A 801 25.15 -7.18 -17.83
N ARG A 802 24.36 -7.61 -18.82
CA ARG A 802 23.32 -6.80 -19.48
C ARG A 802 21.94 -7.31 -19.15
N HIS A 803 21.10 -6.37 -18.72
CA HIS A 803 19.67 -6.61 -18.70
C HIS A 803 19.17 -6.68 -20.15
N PRO A 804 18.37 -7.70 -20.56
CA PRO A 804 17.93 -7.89 -21.94
C PRO A 804 17.16 -6.71 -22.57
N LEU A 805 16.64 -5.82 -21.73
CA LEU A 805 15.91 -4.60 -22.12
C LEU A 805 16.76 -3.32 -21.96
N GLY A 806 18.07 -3.43 -21.70
CA GLY A 806 18.95 -2.31 -21.39
C GLY A 806 18.43 -1.50 -20.19
N GLY A 807 17.96 -2.18 -19.15
CA GLY A 807 17.41 -1.53 -17.95
C GLY A 807 15.96 -1.00 -18.05
N LYS A 808 15.39 -0.88 -19.26
CA LYS A 808 14.08 -0.22 -19.47
C LYS A 808 12.89 -1.03 -18.94
N LYS A 809 12.22 -0.51 -17.92
CA LYS A 809 11.09 -1.16 -17.22
C LYS A 809 9.72 -0.87 -17.84
N TRP A 810 9.54 0.21 -18.60
CA TRP A 810 8.25 0.56 -19.23
C TRP A 810 7.74 -0.53 -20.21
N ILE A 811 8.65 -1.27 -20.83
CA ILE A 811 8.31 -2.42 -21.70
C ILE A 811 7.64 -3.53 -20.87
N ILE A 812 8.13 -3.78 -19.64
CA ILE A 812 7.55 -4.76 -18.72
C ILE A 812 6.13 -4.33 -18.30
N ILE A 813 5.90 -3.02 -18.11
CA ILE A 813 4.56 -2.47 -17.84
C ILE A 813 3.61 -2.75 -19.01
N LEU A 814 4.05 -2.51 -20.25
CA LEU A 814 3.25 -2.82 -21.44
C LEU A 814 2.99 -4.32 -21.61
N MET A 815 3.97 -5.17 -21.29
CA MET A 815 3.79 -6.63 -21.25
C MET A 815 2.72 -7.03 -20.24
N GLY A 816 2.77 -6.48 -19.01
CA GLY A 816 1.75 -6.70 -17.98
C GLY A 816 0.36 -6.25 -18.41
N ALA A 817 0.25 -5.07 -19.04
CA ALA A 817 -1.03 -4.56 -19.52
C ALA A 817 -1.60 -5.42 -20.66
N THR A 818 -0.76 -5.80 -21.62
CA THR A 818 -1.16 -6.66 -22.73
C THR A 818 -1.58 -8.04 -22.24
N PHE A 819 -0.82 -8.61 -21.30
CA PHE A 819 -1.13 -9.88 -20.67
C PHE A 819 -2.45 -9.86 -19.90
N GLY A 820 -2.70 -8.81 -19.10
CA GLY A 820 -3.97 -8.64 -18.40
C GLY A 820 -5.18 -8.50 -19.34
N LEU A 821 -5.03 -7.74 -20.43
CA LEU A 821 -6.08 -7.59 -21.46
C LEU A 821 -6.36 -8.91 -22.18
N ILE A 822 -5.31 -9.61 -22.64
CA ILE A 822 -5.44 -10.90 -23.32
C ILE A 822 -6.05 -11.93 -22.36
N GLY A 823 -5.56 -12.01 -21.12
CA GLY A 823 -6.11 -12.91 -20.10
C GLY A 823 -7.59 -12.65 -19.85
N TYR A 824 -8.00 -11.39 -19.72
CA TYR A 824 -9.40 -11.02 -19.56
C TYR A 824 -10.23 -11.43 -20.79
N PHE A 825 -9.84 -11.01 -22.00
CA PHE A 825 -10.63 -11.27 -23.20
C PHE A 825 -10.70 -12.75 -23.56
N THR A 826 -9.65 -13.52 -23.31
CA THR A 826 -9.64 -14.98 -23.51
C THR A 826 -10.57 -15.68 -22.53
N LEU A 827 -10.42 -15.44 -21.22
CA LEU A 827 -11.30 -16.02 -20.20
C LEU A 827 -12.76 -15.59 -20.39
N ALA A 828 -12.97 -14.31 -20.73
CA ALA A 828 -14.28 -13.82 -21.10
C ALA A 828 -14.81 -14.59 -22.31
N ALA A 829 -14.04 -14.76 -23.40
CA ALA A 829 -14.41 -15.48 -24.63
C ALA A 829 -14.89 -16.92 -24.36
N PHE A 830 -14.23 -17.63 -23.45
CA PHE A 830 -14.64 -18.98 -23.02
C PHE A 830 -15.85 -19.01 -22.08
N GLY A 831 -16.33 -17.84 -21.62
CA GLY A 831 -17.45 -17.78 -20.68
C GLY A 831 -17.07 -18.17 -19.26
N MET A 832 -15.79 -18.04 -18.90
CA MET A 832 -15.31 -18.41 -17.57
C MET A 832 -15.92 -17.52 -16.49
N PRO A 833 -16.18 -18.06 -15.27
CA PRO A 833 -16.78 -17.31 -14.16
C PRO A 833 -16.06 -16.02 -13.84
N ILE A 834 -16.82 -14.95 -13.55
CA ILE A 834 -16.26 -13.61 -13.36
C ILE A 834 -15.26 -13.58 -12.20
N PHE A 835 -15.55 -14.26 -11.08
CA PHE A 835 -14.64 -14.33 -9.93
C PHE A 835 -13.27 -14.90 -10.31
N MET A 836 -13.18 -15.85 -11.24
CA MET A 836 -11.90 -16.43 -11.66
C MET A 836 -10.98 -15.42 -12.33
N ILE A 837 -11.55 -14.57 -13.18
CA ILE A 837 -10.80 -13.53 -13.89
C ILE A 837 -10.20 -12.53 -12.90
N TRP A 838 -10.98 -12.15 -11.88
CA TRP A 838 -10.55 -11.19 -10.87
C TRP A 838 -9.61 -11.78 -9.83
N GLY A 839 -9.82 -13.04 -9.44
CA GLY A 839 -8.88 -13.76 -8.58
C GLY A 839 -7.50 -13.87 -9.22
N TYR A 840 -7.46 -14.13 -10.53
CA TYR A 840 -6.22 -14.17 -11.30
C TYR A 840 -5.51 -12.82 -11.35
N VAL A 841 -6.21 -11.77 -11.72
CA VAL A 841 -5.68 -10.40 -11.71
C VAL A 841 -5.12 -10.03 -10.32
N GLN A 842 -5.80 -10.43 -9.26
CA GLN A 842 -5.41 -10.11 -7.89
C GLN A 842 -4.14 -10.86 -7.45
N SER A 843 -3.99 -12.13 -7.83
CA SER A 843 -2.81 -12.93 -7.44
C SER A 843 -1.49 -12.34 -7.91
N VAL A 844 -1.44 -11.73 -9.10
CA VAL A 844 -0.19 -11.17 -9.62
C VAL A 844 0.25 -9.92 -8.84
N ASN A 845 -0.69 -9.25 -8.16
CA ASN A 845 -0.40 -8.12 -7.27
C ASN A 845 -0.10 -8.56 -5.82
N GLY A 846 -0.39 -9.82 -5.48
CA GLY A 846 -0.33 -10.36 -4.13
C GLY A 846 0.82 -11.32 -3.93
N ILE A 847 1.15 -11.59 -2.67
CA ILE A 847 2.28 -12.45 -2.35
C ILE A 847 1.83 -13.93 -2.32
N PRO A 848 2.59 -14.88 -2.91
CA PRO A 848 2.16 -16.28 -3.06
C PRO A 848 1.81 -17.05 -1.78
N HIS A 849 2.27 -16.61 -0.61
CA HIS A 849 2.35 -17.44 0.60
C HIS A 849 1.02 -17.94 1.17
N GLY A 850 -0.07 -17.17 0.99
CA GLY A 850 -1.38 -17.44 1.60
C GLY A 850 -2.35 -18.25 0.74
N VAL A 851 -2.02 -18.53 -0.52
CA VAL A 851 -2.99 -19.05 -1.49
C VAL A 851 -3.17 -20.56 -1.39
N ILE A 852 -2.14 -21.31 -0.96
CA ILE A 852 -2.19 -22.78 -0.92
C ILE A 852 -3.26 -23.27 0.07
N LEU A 853 -3.27 -22.74 1.30
CA LEU A 853 -4.23 -23.15 2.32
C LEU A 853 -5.66 -22.68 2.01
N THR A 854 -5.82 -21.48 1.44
CA THR A 854 -7.14 -21.00 0.96
C THR A 854 -7.65 -21.88 -0.18
N PHE A 855 -6.78 -22.30 -1.09
CA PHE A 855 -7.11 -23.26 -2.15
C PHE A 855 -7.55 -24.62 -1.60
N ILE A 856 -6.85 -25.16 -0.60
CA ILE A 856 -7.28 -26.39 0.09
C ILE A 856 -8.66 -26.22 0.72
N GLY A 857 -8.91 -25.09 1.40
CA GLY A 857 -10.23 -24.75 1.94
C GLY A 857 -11.32 -24.73 0.86
N ALA A 858 -11.05 -24.13 -0.30
CA ALA A 858 -11.98 -24.07 -1.42
C ALA A 858 -12.33 -25.46 -1.97
N LEU A 859 -11.32 -26.33 -2.10
CA LEU A 859 -11.51 -27.71 -2.54
C LEU A 859 -12.37 -28.49 -1.53
N LEU A 860 -12.10 -28.34 -0.23
CA LEU A 860 -12.91 -28.96 0.82
C LEU A 860 -14.37 -28.48 0.77
N ALA A 861 -14.60 -27.18 0.62
CA ALA A 861 -15.95 -26.63 0.46
C ALA A 861 -16.67 -27.25 -0.73
N ARG A 862 -16.04 -27.24 -1.91
CA ARG A 862 -16.68 -27.68 -3.15
C ARG A 862 -16.92 -29.19 -3.23
N PHE A 863 -15.93 -30.00 -2.89
CA PHE A 863 -15.98 -31.44 -3.13
C PHE A 863 -16.58 -32.23 -1.96
N TYR A 864 -16.45 -31.74 -0.73
CA TYR A 864 -16.95 -32.43 0.45
C TYR A 864 -18.22 -31.77 0.99
N PHE A 865 -18.16 -30.49 1.35
CA PHE A 865 -19.23 -29.86 2.11
C PHE A 865 -20.47 -29.51 1.29
N TRP A 866 -20.32 -29.01 0.06
CA TRP A 866 -21.46 -28.69 -0.81
C TRP A 866 -22.29 -29.94 -1.14
N ASN A 867 -21.63 -31.08 -1.33
CA ASN A 867 -22.29 -32.36 -1.60
C ASN A 867 -23.03 -32.90 -0.36
N ARG A 868 -22.54 -32.61 0.85
CA ARG A 868 -23.10 -33.13 2.10
C ARG A 868 -24.23 -32.28 2.67
N PHE A 869 -24.10 -30.97 2.63
CA PHE A 869 -25.01 -30.02 3.30
C PHE A 869 -25.81 -29.15 2.31
N GLY A 870 -25.51 -29.22 1.01
CA GLY A 870 -26.07 -28.32 0.02
C GLY A 870 -25.30 -26.99 -0.06
N LYS A 871 -25.19 -26.44 -1.27
CA LYS A 871 -24.37 -25.26 -1.58
C LYS A 871 -24.77 -24.00 -0.81
N GLN A 872 -26.07 -23.67 -0.78
CA GLN A 872 -26.56 -22.44 -0.15
C GLN A 872 -26.51 -22.52 1.38
N GLN A 873 -26.93 -23.64 1.96
CA GLN A 873 -26.89 -23.87 3.42
C GLN A 873 -25.43 -23.90 3.93
N TRP A 874 -24.52 -24.60 3.23
CA TRP A 874 -23.12 -24.63 3.64
C TRP A 874 -22.48 -23.24 3.65
N ARG A 875 -22.78 -22.39 2.67
CA ARG A 875 -22.24 -21.01 2.65
C ARG A 875 -22.66 -20.22 3.88
N GLN A 876 -23.90 -20.36 4.33
CA GLN A 876 -24.34 -19.75 5.59
C GLN A 876 -23.58 -20.33 6.80
N TYR A 877 -23.38 -21.66 6.84
CA TYR A 877 -22.66 -22.34 7.92
C TYR A 877 -21.18 -21.93 7.97
N ALA A 878 -20.49 -21.92 6.83
CA ALA A 878 -19.08 -21.59 6.71
C ALA A 878 -18.78 -20.18 7.23
N MET A 879 -19.67 -19.22 6.99
CA MET A 879 -19.54 -17.85 7.52
C MET A 879 -19.57 -17.84 9.05
N VAL A 880 -20.62 -18.43 9.64
CA VAL A 880 -20.81 -18.47 11.10
C VAL A 880 -19.66 -19.24 11.77
N LEU A 881 -19.23 -20.35 11.15
CA LEU A 881 -18.11 -21.16 11.59
C LEU A 881 -16.79 -20.37 11.59
N THR A 882 -16.54 -19.57 10.55
CA THR A 882 -15.32 -18.76 10.43
C THR A 882 -15.28 -17.63 11.44
N VAL A 883 -16.43 -16.99 11.70
CA VAL A 883 -16.54 -15.96 12.75
C VAL A 883 -16.28 -16.59 14.12
N GLY A 884 -16.84 -17.77 14.39
CA GLY A 884 -16.54 -18.55 15.59
C GLY A 884 -15.04 -18.84 15.71
N PHE A 885 -14.41 -19.36 14.66
CA PHE A 885 -12.95 -19.60 14.63
C PHE A 885 -12.14 -18.34 14.97
N GLY A 886 -12.48 -17.21 14.36
CA GLY A 886 -11.84 -15.92 14.67
C GLY A 886 -11.98 -15.54 16.14
N VAL A 887 -13.18 -15.68 16.73
CA VAL A 887 -13.43 -15.42 18.16
C VAL A 887 -12.58 -16.33 19.05
N GLY A 888 -12.52 -17.63 18.74
CA GLY A 888 -11.71 -18.59 19.51
C GLY A 888 -10.23 -18.25 19.49
N MET A 889 -9.69 -17.92 18.31
CA MET A 889 -8.32 -17.45 18.14
C MET A 889 -8.06 -16.17 18.95
N ALA A 890 -8.96 -15.19 18.87
CA ALA A 890 -8.86 -13.91 19.54
C ALA A 890 -8.82 -14.05 21.06
N LEU A 891 -9.71 -14.88 21.63
CA LEU A 891 -9.79 -15.09 23.08
C LEU A 891 -8.47 -15.61 23.64
N ILE A 892 -7.87 -16.60 22.96
CA ILE A 892 -6.55 -17.11 23.35
C ILE A 892 -5.47 -16.04 23.14
N GLY A 893 -5.49 -15.36 21.98
CA GLY A 893 -4.56 -14.28 21.68
C GLY A 893 -4.56 -13.18 22.75
N MET A 894 -5.74 -12.69 23.14
CA MET A 894 -5.92 -11.71 24.21
C MET A 894 -5.49 -12.23 25.57
N PHE A 895 -5.83 -13.46 25.91
CA PHE A 895 -5.40 -14.05 27.18
C PHE A 895 -3.88 -14.15 27.26
N CYS A 896 -3.23 -14.65 26.21
CA CYS A 896 -1.78 -14.77 26.13
C CYS A 896 -1.09 -13.41 26.09
N ALA A 897 -1.65 -12.44 25.36
CA ALA A 897 -1.21 -11.06 25.35
C ALA A 897 -1.28 -10.42 26.74
N ALA A 898 -2.44 -10.52 27.42
CA ALA A 898 -2.64 -9.99 28.76
C ALA A 898 -1.69 -10.64 29.77
N LEU A 899 -1.49 -11.96 29.68
CA LEU A 899 -0.55 -12.68 30.55
C LEU A 899 0.90 -12.26 30.28
N ALA A 900 1.32 -12.14 29.03
CA ALA A 900 2.64 -11.63 28.67
C ALA A 900 2.85 -10.18 29.15
N MET A 901 1.82 -9.33 29.07
CA MET A 901 1.87 -7.97 29.61
C MET A 901 2.04 -7.96 31.12
N ILE A 902 1.21 -8.72 31.85
CA ILE A 902 1.27 -8.81 33.31
C ILE A 902 2.65 -9.31 33.73
N THR A 903 3.18 -10.36 33.11
CA THR A 903 4.50 -10.88 33.45
C THR A 903 5.61 -9.86 33.18
N LYS A 904 5.59 -9.18 32.03
CA LYS A 904 6.57 -8.13 31.72
C LYS A 904 6.49 -6.95 32.68
N ALA A 905 5.29 -6.52 33.05
CA ALA A 905 5.05 -5.43 34.00
C ALA A 905 5.50 -5.80 35.43
N VAL A 906 5.38 -7.07 35.81
CA VAL A 906 5.86 -7.58 37.11
C VAL A 906 7.38 -7.80 37.09
N SER A 907 7.98 -8.24 35.97
CA SER A 907 9.43 -8.43 35.86
C SER A 907 10.21 -7.12 35.71
N SER A 908 9.59 -6.05 35.22
CA SER A 908 10.21 -4.70 35.19
C SER A 908 10.27 -4.04 36.57
N LEU A 909 9.68 -4.61 37.62
CA LEU A 909 9.82 -4.15 39.01
C LEU A 909 11.10 -4.66 39.69
N THR A 910 11.95 -5.39 38.97
CA THR A 910 13.32 -5.68 39.39
C THR A 910 14.29 -4.89 38.50
N TYR A 911 14.44 -3.60 38.78
CA TYR A 911 15.72 -2.88 38.85
C TYR A 911 15.54 -1.53 39.53
#